data_AF-A0A930TPZ8-F1
#
_entry.id   AF-A0A930TPZ8-F1
#
_cell.length_a   1.000
_cell.length_b   1.000
_cell.length_c   1.000
_cell.angle_alpha   90.00
_cell.angle_beta   90.00
_cell.angle_gamma   90.00
#
_symmetry.space_group_name_H-M   'P 1'
#
loop_
_entity.id
_entity.type
_entity.pdbx_description
1 polymer ?
#
loop_
_entity_poly.entity_id
_entity_poly.type
_entity_poly.pdbx_seq_one_letter_code
_entity_poly.pdbx_strand_id
1 'polypeptide(L)'
;KLHRTMKALMPNATFIGFTGTPLLKKDAQTSLEVFGKYIHTYKFSQAVEDNIVLDLIYEARDIDQTLGSETKIDAWFDAKTKGLNDWQKATLREKWGTMQKVLSSRSRIDRVVEDITFDFSTKPRLNNDRGNAMLVAASIYEACKYYERFQQTPFKGKCAVITSYNPQTKDITTEDTGANSETDKQFIYNLYSQITQDIAPLPNKTKAETYELDAKDKFKTQPANMKLLIVVDKLLTGFDAPSCTYLYIDKSMQDHGLFQAICRTNRLDGDDKDFGYIVDYKDLFKKVENAIAVYTAELDHSDGGADPEILLQDRLTKGRDRLDNAIEALHLLCEPVQPPRDDLAHIRYFCGNTELPDDLKATEPQRTELYKATANFLRSYASIADELEAAGYSPADITRIKQATKTYTDLREVIRKASGETLDLKPFEADMRHLIDTYIEASEPRKISPFDDMPLLEIITKVGINRALEELPKGIRSNQKAVAETIENNVRRKIIKENLSDPAYYERMSQLLDEIIEARKQKAIAYEEYLQRIAELVKKVESGQDGNVPTQLDTPGKRAIYNALRTTATPGKAAEAAGTYTTANETDLVELALKIDQTVKYVRPDDWRDNGGPKEQMIKAALYGILQDIEEVERIFPIIKQQSEY
;
A
#
# COMPACT_ATOMS: atom_id res chain seq x y z
N LYS A 1 -9.54 -2.86 -23.22
CA LYS A 1 -9.72 -2.81 -24.71
C LYS A 1 -9.02 -3.97 -25.43
N LEU A 2 -7.69 -4.14 -25.33
CA LEU A 2 -6.95 -5.21 -26.00
C LEU A 2 -7.47 -6.62 -25.68
N HIS A 3 -7.68 -6.96 -24.40
CA HIS A 3 -8.23 -8.26 -23.98
C HIS A 3 -9.56 -8.62 -24.67
N ARG A 4 -10.48 -7.66 -24.76
CA ARG A 4 -11.79 -7.82 -25.41
C ARG A 4 -11.61 -8.10 -26.90
N THR A 5 -10.73 -7.36 -27.57
CA THR A 5 -10.40 -7.57 -28.97
C THR A 5 -9.77 -8.94 -29.20
N MET A 6 -8.85 -9.37 -28.34
CA MET A 6 -8.23 -10.70 -28.45
C MET A 6 -9.25 -11.83 -28.27
N LYS A 7 -10.16 -11.73 -27.29
CA LYS A 7 -11.25 -12.71 -27.10
C LYS A 7 -12.18 -12.79 -28.32
N ALA A 8 -12.52 -11.64 -28.93
CA ALA A 8 -13.36 -11.60 -30.12
C ALA A 8 -12.66 -12.19 -31.36
N LEU A 9 -11.37 -11.92 -31.54
CA LEU A 9 -10.60 -12.40 -32.69
C LEU A 9 -10.19 -13.88 -32.56
N MET A 10 -10.02 -14.37 -31.34
CA MET A 10 -9.54 -15.73 -31.06
C MET A 10 -10.48 -16.43 -30.06
N PRO A 11 -11.72 -16.78 -30.46
CA PRO A 11 -12.74 -17.29 -29.55
C PRO A 11 -12.39 -18.65 -28.91
N ASN A 12 -11.53 -19.44 -29.56
CA ASN A 12 -11.09 -20.75 -29.09
C ASN A 12 -9.72 -20.72 -28.39
N ALA A 13 -9.12 -19.54 -28.20
CA ALA A 13 -7.81 -19.44 -27.55
C ALA A 13 -7.95 -19.44 -26.02
N THR A 14 -7.04 -20.17 -25.35
CA THR A 14 -6.88 -20.10 -23.89
C THR A 14 -6.04 -18.88 -23.52
N PHE A 15 -6.57 -18.03 -22.64
CA PHE A 15 -5.86 -16.84 -22.14
C PHE A 15 -5.32 -17.10 -20.73
N ILE A 16 -4.00 -17.07 -20.58
CA ILE A 16 -3.30 -17.22 -19.29
C ILE A 16 -2.67 -15.88 -18.93
N GLY A 17 -3.01 -15.35 -17.77
CA GLY A 17 -2.45 -14.11 -17.22
C GLY A 17 -1.50 -14.39 -16.06
N PHE A 18 -0.33 -13.77 -16.08
CA PHE A 18 0.59 -13.73 -14.94
C PHE A 18 0.56 -12.34 -14.32
N THR A 19 0.41 -12.26 -13.00
CA THR A 19 0.45 -10.98 -12.29
C THR A 19 1.10 -11.16 -10.91
N GLY A 20 2.03 -10.27 -10.57
CA GLY A 20 2.57 -10.17 -9.21
C GLY A 20 1.71 -9.31 -8.27
N THR A 21 0.72 -8.60 -8.82
CA THR A 21 -0.20 -7.74 -8.07
C THR A 21 -1.60 -7.87 -8.67
N PRO A 22 -2.38 -8.89 -8.29
CA PRO A 22 -3.77 -8.99 -8.73
C PRO A 22 -4.57 -7.73 -8.34
N LEU A 23 -5.47 -7.30 -9.22
CA LEU A 23 -6.41 -6.21 -8.99
C LEU A 23 -7.62 -6.75 -8.23
N LEU A 24 -7.82 -6.28 -6.99
CA LEU A 24 -8.79 -6.85 -6.04
C LEU A 24 -9.85 -5.83 -5.58
N LYS A 25 -9.77 -4.56 -6.02
CA LYS A 25 -10.75 -3.53 -5.65
C LYS A 25 -12.05 -3.66 -6.43
N LYS A 26 -13.19 -3.59 -5.73
CA LYS A 26 -14.55 -3.65 -6.29
C LYS A 26 -14.93 -2.48 -7.23
N ASP A 27 -14.22 -1.36 -7.13
CA ASP A 27 -14.51 -0.15 -7.92
C ASP A 27 -13.83 -0.13 -9.30
N ALA A 28 -13.01 -1.14 -9.61
CA ALA A 28 -12.36 -1.32 -10.90
C ALA A 28 -12.51 -2.78 -11.36
N GLN A 29 -12.31 -3.05 -12.66
CA GLN A 29 -12.40 -4.41 -13.17
C GLN A 29 -11.30 -5.29 -12.54
N THR A 30 -11.70 -6.31 -11.79
CA THR A 30 -10.76 -7.15 -11.03
C THR A 30 -10.03 -8.16 -11.92
N SER A 31 -8.87 -8.66 -11.47
CA SER A 31 -8.15 -9.72 -12.20
C SER A 31 -9.00 -10.99 -12.33
N LEU A 32 -9.83 -11.27 -11.32
CA LEU A 32 -10.79 -12.36 -11.31
C LEU A 32 -11.87 -12.18 -12.39
N GLU A 33 -12.44 -10.98 -12.51
CA GLU A 33 -13.42 -10.65 -13.57
C GLU A 33 -12.85 -10.84 -14.99
N VAL A 34 -11.56 -10.61 -15.18
CA VAL A 34 -10.92 -10.61 -16.51
C VAL A 34 -10.45 -12.01 -16.93
N PHE A 35 -9.80 -12.74 -16.01
CA PHE A 35 -9.10 -14.00 -16.28
C PHE A 35 -9.71 -15.23 -15.59
N GLY A 36 -10.69 -15.05 -14.70
CA GLY A 36 -11.25 -16.13 -13.90
C GLY A 36 -10.38 -16.49 -12.71
N LYS A 37 -10.64 -17.67 -12.12
CA LYS A 37 -9.98 -18.16 -10.90
C LYS A 37 -8.47 -18.32 -11.08
N TYR A 38 -7.71 -18.17 -10.00
CA TYR A 38 -6.28 -18.43 -10.01
C TYR A 38 -6.00 -19.92 -10.25
N ILE A 39 -5.11 -20.22 -11.20
CA ILE A 39 -4.63 -21.59 -11.45
C ILE A 39 -3.62 -22.00 -10.36
N HIS A 40 -2.77 -21.06 -9.96
CA HIS A 40 -1.74 -21.23 -8.93
C HIS A 40 -1.39 -19.87 -8.32
N THR A 41 -0.93 -19.84 -7.08
CA THR A 41 -0.43 -18.64 -6.40
C THR A 41 0.92 -18.91 -5.77
N TYR A 42 1.91 -18.06 -6.05
CA TYR A 42 3.20 -18.05 -5.36
C TYR A 42 3.39 -16.67 -4.73
N LYS A 43 3.34 -16.63 -3.40
CA LYS A 43 3.16 -15.39 -2.62
C LYS A 43 4.49 -14.73 -2.28
N PHE A 44 4.41 -13.46 -1.92
CA PHE A 44 5.56 -12.70 -1.46
C PHE A 44 6.25 -13.34 -0.25
N SER A 45 5.49 -13.78 0.76
CA SER A 45 6.06 -14.44 1.95
C SER A 45 6.80 -15.73 1.61
N GLN A 46 6.26 -16.54 0.69
CA GLN A 46 6.90 -17.77 0.22
C GLN A 46 8.20 -17.45 -0.54
N ALA A 47 8.19 -16.43 -1.40
CA ALA A 47 9.38 -16.01 -2.13
C ALA A 47 10.50 -15.49 -1.21
N VAL A 48 10.15 -14.88 -0.08
CA VAL A 48 11.10 -14.47 0.97
C VAL A 48 11.63 -15.69 1.73
N GLU A 49 10.75 -16.60 2.15
CA GLU A 49 11.12 -17.85 2.84
C GLU A 49 12.04 -18.74 1.99
N ASP A 50 11.77 -18.83 0.70
CA ASP A 50 12.58 -19.56 -0.28
C ASP A 50 13.87 -18.82 -0.68
N ASN A 51 14.15 -17.65 -0.09
CA ASN A 51 15.29 -16.78 -0.42
C ASN A 51 15.39 -16.43 -1.91
N ILE A 52 14.27 -16.34 -2.62
CA ILE A 52 14.20 -15.89 -4.03
C ILE A 52 14.20 -14.36 -4.11
N VAL A 53 13.61 -13.71 -3.11
CA VAL A 53 13.62 -12.26 -2.92
C VAL A 53 13.96 -11.94 -1.47
N LEU A 54 14.51 -10.76 -1.23
CA LEU A 54 14.80 -10.26 0.11
C LEU A 54 13.53 -9.71 0.77
N ASP A 55 13.48 -9.70 2.10
CA ASP A 55 12.46 -8.94 2.82
C ASP A 55 12.75 -7.43 2.73
N LEU A 56 11.77 -6.63 3.14
CA LEU A 56 11.82 -5.17 3.10
C LEU A 56 11.93 -4.61 4.52
N ILE A 57 12.66 -3.51 4.67
CA ILE A 57 12.64 -2.67 5.88
C ILE A 57 11.96 -1.36 5.54
N TYR A 58 11.00 -0.94 6.36
CA TYR A 58 10.24 0.29 6.16
C TYR A 58 10.55 1.32 7.24
N GLU A 59 10.98 2.51 6.83
CA GLU A 59 11.29 3.65 7.68
C GLU A 59 10.43 4.86 7.25
N ALA A 60 9.53 5.34 8.12
CA ALA A 60 8.76 6.56 7.89
C ALA A 60 9.47 7.77 8.50
N ARG A 61 9.66 8.82 7.68
CA ARG A 61 10.25 10.11 8.06
C ARG A 61 9.24 11.22 7.79
N ASP A 62 8.88 11.96 8.81
CA ASP A 62 8.00 13.10 8.65
C ASP A 62 8.80 14.38 8.41
N ILE A 63 8.30 15.24 7.53
CA ILE A 63 8.85 16.57 7.27
C ILE A 63 7.67 17.54 7.36
N ASP A 64 7.47 18.05 8.58
CA ASP A 64 6.45 19.04 8.89
C ASP A 64 6.71 20.33 8.12
N GLN A 65 5.68 20.83 7.45
CA GLN A 65 5.69 22.13 6.79
C GLN A 65 4.76 23.07 7.53
N THR A 66 5.30 24.20 7.98
CA THR A 66 4.55 25.21 8.71
C THR A 66 4.50 26.51 7.92
N LEU A 67 3.38 27.22 8.08
CA LEU A 67 3.21 28.58 7.59
C LEU A 67 3.86 29.52 8.60
N GLY A 68 4.98 30.14 8.21
CA GLY A 68 5.71 31.09 9.04
C GLY A 68 4.94 32.38 9.35
N SER A 69 3.91 32.75 8.57
CA SER A 69 3.07 33.91 8.87
C SER A 69 1.69 33.88 8.20
N GLU A 70 0.69 33.32 8.90
CA GLU A 70 -0.73 33.36 8.48
C GLU A 70 -1.24 34.80 8.32
N THR A 71 -0.86 35.69 9.24
CA THR A 71 -1.29 37.10 9.24
C THR A 71 -0.93 37.87 7.98
N LYS A 72 0.25 37.63 7.39
CA LYS A 72 0.67 38.29 6.15
C LYS A 72 -0.03 37.72 4.92
N ILE A 73 -0.39 36.45 4.95
CA ILE A 73 -1.13 35.79 3.88
C ILE A 73 -2.58 36.29 3.87
N ASP A 74 -3.21 36.38 5.03
CA ASP A 74 -4.54 36.97 5.17
C ASP A 74 -4.56 38.42 4.69
N ALA A 75 -3.56 39.23 5.08
CA ALA A 75 -3.45 40.61 4.62
C ALA A 75 -3.30 40.72 3.08
N TRP A 76 -2.57 39.80 2.45
CA TRP A 76 -2.46 39.76 0.99
C TRP A 76 -3.79 39.36 0.34
N PHE A 77 -4.48 38.34 0.87
CA PHE A 77 -5.80 37.93 0.41
C PHE A 77 -6.79 39.09 0.50
N ASP A 78 -6.83 39.79 1.63
CA ASP A 78 -7.70 40.95 1.82
C ASP A 78 -7.37 42.08 0.85
N ALA A 79 -6.09 42.32 0.55
CA ALA A 79 -5.68 43.37 -0.38
C ALA A 79 -5.99 43.03 -1.85
N LYS A 80 -5.73 41.79 -2.29
CA LYS A 80 -5.85 41.37 -3.70
C LYS A 80 -7.26 40.92 -4.08
N THR A 81 -8.11 40.61 -3.10
CA THR A 81 -9.49 40.17 -3.33
C THR A 81 -10.54 41.27 -3.15
N LYS A 82 -10.15 42.55 -2.93
CA LYS A 82 -11.11 43.65 -2.69
C LYS A 82 -12.18 43.82 -3.77
N GLY A 83 -11.84 43.55 -5.02
CA GLY A 83 -12.76 43.64 -6.16
C GLY A 83 -13.43 42.32 -6.55
N LEU A 84 -13.20 41.24 -5.80
CA LEU A 84 -13.75 39.91 -6.09
C LEU A 84 -15.03 39.65 -5.30
N ASN A 85 -15.98 38.96 -5.93
CA ASN A 85 -17.18 38.46 -5.26
C ASN A 85 -16.85 37.25 -4.35
N ASP A 86 -17.81 36.85 -3.52
CA ASP A 86 -17.60 35.80 -2.51
C ASP A 86 -17.25 34.44 -3.15
N TRP A 87 -17.84 34.12 -4.30
CA TRP A 87 -17.50 32.93 -5.08
C TRP A 87 -16.06 32.96 -5.62
N GLN A 88 -15.61 34.09 -6.15
CA GLN A 88 -14.26 34.29 -6.67
C GLN A 88 -13.23 34.22 -5.53
N LYS A 89 -13.53 34.80 -4.36
CA LYS A 89 -12.70 34.67 -3.14
C LYS A 89 -12.59 33.22 -2.68
N ALA A 90 -13.71 32.49 -2.65
CA ALA A 90 -13.72 31.08 -2.28
C ALA A 90 -12.91 30.24 -3.28
N THR A 91 -13.08 30.48 -4.58
CA THR A 91 -12.32 29.80 -5.65
C THR A 91 -10.82 30.10 -5.54
N LEU A 92 -10.43 31.34 -5.26
CA LEU A 92 -9.03 31.71 -5.06
C LEU A 92 -8.44 31.05 -3.81
N ARG A 93 -9.20 30.97 -2.70
CA ARG A 93 -8.79 30.27 -1.48
C ARG A 93 -8.67 28.76 -1.68
N GLU A 94 -9.57 28.14 -2.44
CA GLU A 94 -9.50 26.71 -2.78
C GLU A 94 -8.27 26.43 -3.66
N LYS A 95 -8.03 27.27 -4.66
CA LYS A 95 -6.82 27.21 -5.49
C LYS A 95 -5.55 27.41 -4.66
N TRP A 96 -5.56 28.35 -3.70
CA TRP A 96 -4.46 28.55 -2.76
C TRP A 96 -4.22 27.33 -1.87
N GLY A 97 -5.25 26.72 -1.28
CA GLY A 97 -5.10 25.49 -0.50
C GLY A 97 -4.55 24.33 -1.34
N THR A 98 -4.90 24.27 -2.63
CA THR A 98 -4.33 23.31 -3.58
C THR A 98 -2.87 23.66 -3.93
N MET A 99 -2.57 24.93 -4.17
CA MET A 99 -1.23 25.43 -4.50
C MET A 99 -0.26 25.32 -3.33
N GLN A 100 -0.70 25.63 -2.10
CA GLN A 100 0.06 25.45 -0.88
C GLN A 100 0.51 24.00 -0.72
N LYS A 101 -0.36 23.03 -1.01
CA LYS A 101 -0.01 21.59 -1.00
C LYS A 101 1.00 21.19 -2.08
N VAL A 102 1.13 21.98 -3.15
CA VAL A 102 1.98 21.67 -4.33
C VAL A 102 3.32 22.44 -4.29
N LEU A 103 3.31 23.68 -3.81
CA LEU A 103 4.45 24.63 -3.86
C LEU A 103 5.23 24.75 -2.56
N SER A 104 4.72 24.20 -1.45
CA SER A 104 5.52 23.94 -0.24
C SER A 104 6.67 22.93 -0.50
N SER A 105 6.77 22.42 -1.73
CA SER A 105 7.78 21.48 -2.19
C SER A 105 9.20 22.03 -2.18
N ARG A 106 9.49 23.33 -2.28
CA ARG A 106 10.90 23.78 -2.40
C ARG A 106 11.71 23.61 -1.11
N SER A 107 11.22 24.11 0.03
CA SER A 107 11.88 23.94 1.32
C SER A 107 11.91 22.47 1.75
N ARG A 108 10.83 21.74 1.46
CA ARG A 108 10.76 20.29 1.64
C ARG A 108 11.78 19.53 0.79
N ILE A 109 11.91 19.86 -0.50
CA ILE A 109 12.87 19.24 -1.44
C ILE A 109 14.28 19.41 -0.89
N ASP A 110 14.62 20.61 -0.40
CA ASP A 110 15.94 20.86 0.16
C ASP A 110 16.21 19.98 1.39
N ARG A 111 15.22 19.82 2.30
CA ARG A 111 15.31 18.89 3.45
C ARG A 111 15.47 17.43 3.02
N VAL A 112 14.71 16.96 2.03
CA VAL A 112 14.81 15.60 1.49
C VAL A 112 16.16 15.36 0.81
N VAL A 113 16.67 16.36 0.08
CA VAL A 113 18.00 16.29 -0.58
C VAL A 113 19.11 16.19 0.45
N GLU A 114 19.06 17.00 1.52
CA GLU A 114 20.00 16.94 2.64
C GLU A 114 19.97 15.56 3.31
N ASP A 115 18.78 15.04 3.59
CA ASP A 115 18.57 13.74 4.25
C ASP A 115 19.10 12.57 3.42
N ILE A 116 18.76 12.52 2.13
CA ILE A 116 19.28 11.50 1.21
C ILE A 116 20.80 11.60 1.11
N THR A 117 21.36 12.81 1.02
CA THR A 117 22.81 13.00 0.97
C THR A 117 23.49 12.51 2.26
N PHE A 118 22.86 12.70 3.41
CA PHE A 118 23.34 12.20 4.69
C PHE A 118 23.26 10.67 4.78
N ASP A 119 22.18 10.06 4.33
CA ASP A 119 22.05 8.59 4.26
C ASP A 119 23.16 7.97 3.40
N PHE A 120 23.50 8.56 2.25
CA PHE A 120 24.60 8.07 1.41
C PHE A 120 25.98 8.18 2.07
N SER A 121 26.09 8.93 3.17
CA SER A 121 27.32 9.04 3.96
C SER A 121 27.34 8.06 5.15
N THR A 122 26.19 7.53 5.57
CA THR A 122 26.05 6.82 6.85
C THR A 122 25.45 5.41 6.72
N LYS A 123 24.55 5.18 5.77
CA LYS A 123 23.80 3.94 5.63
C LYS A 123 24.64 2.85 4.94
N PRO A 124 24.49 1.58 5.39
CA PRO A 124 25.14 0.44 4.76
C PRO A 124 24.84 0.34 3.26
N ARG A 125 25.80 -0.21 2.49
CA ARG A 125 25.82 -0.28 1.01
C ARG A 125 25.84 1.05 0.25
N LEU A 126 25.19 2.11 0.75
CA LEU A 126 25.24 3.43 0.10
C LEU A 126 26.60 4.11 0.29
N ASN A 127 27.23 3.94 1.45
CA ASN A 127 28.50 4.56 1.81
C ASN A 127 29.76 3.80 1.34
N ASN A 128 29.62 2.60 0.79
CA ASN A 128 30.72 1.76 0.29
C ASN A 128 30.65 1.50 -1.23
N ASP A 129 29.85 2.30 -1.94
CA ASP A 129 29.67 2.30 -3.40
C ASP A 129 29.11 1.02 -4.03
N ARG A 130 28.60 0.07 -3.23
CA ARG A 130 27.99 -1.17 -3.73
C ARG A 130 26.50 -1.05 -4.02
N GLY A 131 25.79 -0.23 -3.25
CA GLY A 131 24.36 0.01 -3.41
C GLY A 131 24.07 1.34 -4.10
N ASN A 132 22.92 1.41 -4.76
CA ASN A 132 22.34 2.65 -5.26
C ASN A 132 20.86 2.76 -4.86
N ALA A 133 20.27 3.94 -5.10
CA ALA A 133 18.93 4.26 -4.65
C ALA A 133 18.06 4.86 -5.76
N MET A 134 16.75 4.79 -5.55
CA MET A 134 15.74 5.48 -6.35
C MET A 134 14.97 6.48 -5.49
N LEU A 135 14.64 7.65 -6.04
CA LEU A 135 13.75 8.64 -5.44
C LEU A 135 12.48 8.78 -6.29
N VAL A 136 11.31 8.53 -5.69
CA VAL A 136 10.01 8.67 -6.33
C VAL A 136 9.40 10.03 -6.00
N ALA A 137 9.43 10.95 -6.96
CA ALA A 137 8.86 12.29 -6.85
C ALA A 137 7.38 12.32 -7.26
N ALA A 138 6.61 13.30 -6.78
CA ALA A 138 5.17 13.34 -7.03
C ALA A 138 4.81 13.76 -8.47
N SER A 139 5.66 14.57 -9.11
CA SER A 139 5.44 15.09 -10.47
C SER A 139 6.75 15.24 -11.25
N ILE A 140 6.65 15.42 -12.58
CA ILE A 140 7.79 15.69 -13.46
C ILE A 140 8.50 16.97 -13.03
N TYR A 141 7.74 18.00 -12.66
CA TYR A 141 8.29 19.26 -12.17
C TYR A 141 9.13 19.06 -10.90
N GLU A 142 8.59 18.35 -9.89
CA GLU A 142 9.34 18.03 -8.67
C GLU A 142 10.56 17.17 -8.95
N ALA A 143 10.47 16.17 -9.82
CA ALA A 143 11.61 15.34 -10.21
C ALA A 143 12.74 16.19 -10.83
N CYS A 144 12.39 17.16 -11.68
CA CYS A 144 13.33 18.13 -12.26
C CYS A 144 13.94 19.04 -11.18
N LYS A 145 13.15 19.48 -10.19
CA LYS A 145 13.65 20.29 -9.06
C LYS A 145 14.58 19.49 -8.15
N TYR A 146 14.24 18.25 -7.81
CA TYR A 146 15.15 17.34 -7.10
C TYR A 146 16.47 17.21 -7.85
N TYR A 147 16.42 16.96 -9.16
CA TYR A 147 17.62 16.81 -9.98
C TYR A 147 18.50 18.06 -9.92
N GLU A 148 17.92 19.24 -10.12
CA GLU A 148 18.63 20.53 -10.01
C GLU A 148 19.34 20.69 -8.66
N ARG A 149 18.68 20.32 -7.56
CA ARG A 149 19.27 20.41 -6.22
C ARG A 149 20.36 19.36 -5.99
N PHE A 150 20.19 18.13 -6.45
CA PHE A 150 21.24 17.11 -6.38
C PHE A 150 22.47 17.44 -7.22
N GLN A 151 22.37 18.29 -8.26
CA GLN A 151 23.57 18.80 -8.96
C GLN A 151 24.43 19.74 -8.10
N GLN A 152 23.92 20.22 -6.97
CA GLN A 152 24.64 21.07 -6.01
C GLN A 152 25.30 20.27 -4.88
N THR A 153 25.17 18.94 -4.89
CA THR A 153 25.72 18.03 -3.87
C THR A 153 26.76 17.07 -4.49
N PRO A 154 27.36 16.14 -3.71
CA PRO A 154 28.28 15.13 -4.26
C PRO A 154 27.68 14.19 -5.33
N PHE A 155 26.37 14.26 -5.57
CA PHE A 155 25.69 13.51 -6.63
C PHE A 155 25.81 14.14 -8.02
N LYS A 156 26.46 15.30 -8.15
CA LYS A 156 26.74 15.90 -9.46
C LYS A 156 27.43 14.89 -10.39
N GLY A 157 26.78 14.61 -11.53
CA GLY A 157 27.25 13.59 -12.49
C GLY A 157 27.04 12.12 -12.08
N LYS A 158 26.47 11.86 -10.89
CA LYS A 158 26.14 10.52 -10.35
C LYS A 158 24.65 10.32 -10.09
N CYS A 159 23.82 11.24 -10.58
CA CYS A 159 22.37 11.22 -10.45
C CYS A 159 21.72 11.50 -11.82
N ALA A 160 20.61 10.83 -12.10
CA ALA A 160 19.82 11.04 -13.32
C ALA A 160 18.32 11.16 -13.01
N VAL A 161 17.62 11.99 -13.78
CA VAL A 161 16.16 12.12 -13.74
C VAL A 161 15.51 11.40 -14.92
N ILE A 162 14.58 10.48 -14.68
CA ILE A 162 13.91 9.69 -15.72
C ILE A 162 12.39 9.85 -15.61
N THR A 163 11.78 10.49 -16.60
CA THR A 163 10.32 10.69 -16.67
C THR A 163 9.76 10.33 -18.04
N SER A 164 8.43 10.37 -18.19
CA SER A 164 7.75 10.22 -19.48
C SER A 164 7.89 11.43 -20.40
N TYR A 165 8.49 12.53 -19.95
CA TYR A 165 8.66 13.73 -20.74
C TYR A 165 9.68 13.55 -21.88
N ASN A 166 9.34 14.06 -23.05
CA ASN A 166 10.23 14.14 -24.21
C ASN A 166 10.12 15.57 -24.77
N PRO A 167 11.20 16.38 -24.76
CA PRO A 167 11.11 17.80 -25.06
C PRO A 167 10.70 18.05 -26.53
N GLN A 168 9.62 18.81 -26.74
CA GLN A 168 9.20 19.26 -28.07
C GLN A 168 9.07 20.79 -28.11
N THR A 169 9.57 21.42 -29.18
CA THR A 169 9.56 22.90 -29.31
C THR A 169 8.16 23.50 -29.20
N LYS A 170 7.10 22.74 -29.56
CA LYS A 170 5.71 23.19 -29.42
C LYS A 170 5.26 23.38 -27.97
N ASP A 171 5.93 22.75 -27.00
CA ASP A 171 5.54 22.76 -25.58
C ASP A 171 5.66 24.15 -24.95
N ILE A 172 6.50 25.01 -25.54
CA ILE A 172 6.75 26.39 -25.10
C ILE A 172 6.08 27.44 -26.01
N THR A 173 5.67 27.08 -27.23
CA THR A 173 5.13 28.05 -28.22
C THR A 173 3.70 28.53 -27.96
N THR A 174 2.92 27.81 -27.17
CA THR A 174 1.54 28.20 -26.81
C THR A 174 1.43 28.86 -25.44
N GLU A 175 2.55 29.07 -24.75
CA GLU A 175 2.57 29.73 -23.45
C GLU A 175 2.82 31.23 -23.65
N ASP A 176 1.82 32.03 -23.32
CA ASP A 176 1.91 33.49 -23.31
C ASP A 176 2.79 33.90 -22.12
N THR A 177 4.03 34.31 -22.40
CA THR A 177 5.03 34.63 -21.37
C THR A 177 4.87 36.10 -20.94
N GLY A 178 4.47 36.30 -19.68
CA GLY A 178 4.66 37.58 -19.01
C GLY A 178 6.15 37.83 -18.75
N ALA A 179 6.58 39.09 -18.80
CA ALA A 179 7.98 39.49 -18.87
C ALA A 179 8.92 39.04 -17.71
N ASN A 180 8.44 38.40 -16.64
CA ASN A 180 9.21 38.22 -15.39
C ASN A 180 9.10 36.84 -14.68
N SER A 181 8.58 35.77 -15.29
CA SER A 181 8.64 34.43 -14.67
C SER A 181 8.66 33.28 -15.66
N GLU A 182 9.57 32.33 -15.47
CA GLU A 182 9.59 31.04 -16.16
C GLU A 182 8.39 30.19 -15.70
N THR A 183 7.66 29.56 -16.63
CA THR A 183 6.57 28.64 -16.29
C THR A 183 7.10 27.25 -15.97
N ASP A 184 6.33 26.43 -15.24
CA ASP A 184 6.75 25.07 -14.86
C ASP A 184 7.14 24.21 -16.07
N LYS A 185 6.45 24.37 -17.21
CA LYS A 185 6.78 23.67 -18.47
C LYS A 185 8.05 24.19 -19.12
N GLN A 186 8.25 25.52 -19.11
CA GLN A 186 9.47 26.12 -19.63
C GLN A 186 10.69 25.64 -18.85
N PHE A 187 10.58 25.57 -17.52
CA PHE A 187 11.63 25.02 -16.65
C PHE A 187 11.95 23.55 -17.00
N ILE A 188 10.92 22.70 -17.11
CA ILE A 188 11.10 21.28 -17.48
C ILE A 188 11.76 21.17 -18.86
N TYR A 189 11.29 21.94 -19.85
CA TYR A 189 11.83 21.95 -21.20
C TYR A 189 13.31 22.37 -21.22
N ASN A 190 13.65 23.45 -20.52
CA ASN A 190 15.01 23.97 -20.43
C ASN A 190 15.95 22.96 -19.78
N LEU A 191 15.54 22.35 -18.66
CA LEU A 191 16.33 21.32 -18.00
C LEU A 191 16.55 20.10 -18.89
N TYR A 192 15.51 19.56 -19.51
CA TYR A 192 15.64 18.40 -20.41
C TYR A 192 16.49 18.72 -21.64
N SER A 193 16.39 19.94 -22.16
CA SER A 193 17.24 20.40 -23.27
C SER A 193 18.70 20.48 -22.86
N GLN A 194 18.98 20.95 -21.64
CA GLN A 194 20.33 21.02 -21.07
C GLN A 194 20.93 19.63 -20.83
N ILE A 195 20.22 18.72 -20.15
CA ILE A 195 20.75 17.37 -19.84
C ILE A 195 20.96 16.51 -21.10
N THR A 196 20.20 16.78 -22.17
CA THR A 196 20.30 16.04 -23.43
C THR A 196 21.09 16.77 -24.51
N GLN A 197 21.68 17.94 -24.21
CA GLN A 197 22.37 18.78 -25.19
C GLN A 197 23.46 18.00 -25.94
N ASP A 198 24.33 17.32 -25.18
CA ASP A 198 25.51 16.60 -25.69
C ASP A 198 25.23 15.14 -26.06
N ILE A 199 23.97 14.70 -26.01
CA ILE A 199 23.59 13.30 -26.27
C ILE A 199 23.26 13.12 -27.75
N ALA A 200 24.00 12.22 -28.40
CA ALA A 200 23.70 11.75 -29.74
C ALA A 200 22.59 10.66 -29.67
N PRO A 201 21.47 10.81 -30.41
CA PRO A 201 20.39 9.82 -30.38
C PRO A 201 20.81 8.49 -31.01
N LEU A 202 20.44 7.38 -30.40
CA LEU A 202 20.56 6.04 -30.98
C LEU A 202 19.55 5.84 -32.13
N PRO A 203 19.76 4.87 -33.05
CA PRO A 203 18.81 4.56 -34.12
C PRO A 203 17.40 4.31 -33.58
N ASN A 204 16.41 4.98 -34.18
CA ASN A 204 14.98 4.93 -33.79
C ASN A 204 14.68 5.36 -32.35
N LYS A 205 15.54 6.18 -31.74
CA LYS A 205 15.35 6.71 -30.39
C LYS A 205 15.58 8.21 -30.36
N THR A 206 14.86 8.89 -29.50
CA THR A 206 15.08 10.30 -29.18
C THR A 206 16.31 10.47 -28.27
N LYS A 207 16.79 11.70 -28.13
CA LYS A 207 17.88 12.01 -27.19
C LYS A 207 17.50 11.64 -25.75
N ALA A 208 16.26 11.92 -25.34
CA ALA A 208 15.74 11.58 -24.02
C ALA A 208 15.69 10.05 -23.78
N GLU A 209 15.28 9.27 -24.78
CA GLU A 209 15.29 7.80 -24.67
C GLU A 209 16.71 7.24 -24.64
N THR A 210 17.65 7.87 -25.35
CA THR A 210 19.07 7.47 -25.32
C THR A 210 19.70 7.75 -23.96
N TYR A 211 19.44 8.94 -23.41
CA TYR A 211 19.79 9.31 -22.04
C TYR A 211 19.21 8.34 -21.00
N GLU A 212 17.93 7.99 -21.11
CA GLU A 212 17.29 7.02 -20.22
C GLU A 212 17.98 5.66 -20.26
N LEU A 213 18.34 5.17 -21.45
CA LEU A 213 19.02 3.89 -21.60
C LEU A 213 20.41 3.89 -20.96
N ASP A 214 21.21 4.92 -21.20
CA ASP A 214 22.55 5.06 -20.60
C ASP A 214 22.47 5.15 -19.06
N ALA A 215 21.54 5.95 -18.54
CA ALA A 215 21.33 6.06 -17.10
C ALA A 215 20.89 4.73 -16.47
N LYS A 216 19.99 3.98 -17.12
CA LYS A 216 19.55 2.66 -16.66
C LYS A 216 20.67 1.63 -16.69
N ASP A 217 21.50 1.64 -17.74
CA ASP A 217 22.63 0.72 -17.86
C ASP A 217 23.67 0.98 -16.77
N LYS A 218 24.07 2.25 -16.58
CA LYS A 218 24.99 2.67 -15.51
C LYS A 218 24.43 2.36 -14.12
N PHE A 219 23.13 2.57 -13.90
CA PHE A 219 22.51 2.22 -12.62
C PHE A 219 22.57 0.72 -12.32
N LYS A 220 22.49 -0.14 -13.34
CA LYS A 220 22.60 -1.59 -13.13
C LYS A 220 24.05 -2.08 -12.98
N THR A 221 24.96 -1.51 -13.75
CA THR A 221 26.32 -2.06 -13.91
C THR A 221 27.39 -1.28 -13.15
N GLN A 222 27.12 -0.03 -12.77
CA GLN A 222 28.07 0.91 -12.16
C GLN A 222 27.43 1.71 -11.02
N PRO A 223 26.99 1.06 -9.91
CA PRO A 223 26.32 1.73 -8.80
C PRO A 223 27.14 2.87 -8.18
N ALA A 224 28.47 2.79 -8.18
CA ALA A 224 29.37 3.85 -7.74
C ALA A 224 29.31 5.13 -8.60
N ASN A 225 29.04 4.97 -9.90
CA ASN A 225 28.99 6.06 -10.89
C ASN A 225 27.55 6.55 -11.14
N MET A 226 26.54 5.75 -10.82
CA MET A 226 25.14 6.15 -10.86
C MET A 226 24.46 5.75 -9.54
N LYS A 227 24.54 6.67 -8.59
CA LYS A 227 24.10 6.49 -7.21
C LYS A 227 22.60 6.69 -7.02
N LEU A 228 21.98 7.60 -7.77
CA LEU A 228 20.58 7.97 -7.58
C LEU A 228 19.83 8.09 -8.91
N LEU A 229 18.67 7.43 -9.02
CA LEU A 229 17.68 7.71 -10.07
C LEU A 229 16.45 8.39 -9.49
N ILE A 230 16.10 9.56 -10.04
CA ILE A 230 14.89 10.30 -9.69
C ILE A 230 13.82 9.94 -10.73
N VAL A 231 12.69 9.43 -10.27
CA VAL A 231 11.59 8.93 -11.11
C VAL A 231 10.24 9.48 -10.65
N VAL A 232 9.23 9.33 -11.50
CA VAL A 232 7.83 9.68 -11.17
C VAL A 232 6.93 8.45 -11.25
N ASP A 233 6.77 7.90 -12.45
CA ASP A 233 6.01 6.65 -12.70
C ASP A 233 6.83 5.62 -13.50
N LYS A 234 7.85 6.09 -14.24
CA LYS A 234 8.77 5.20 -14.94
C LYS A 234 9.61 4.41 -13.94
N LEU A 235 10.01 3.21 -14.35
CA LEU A 235 10.89 2.30 -13.61
C LEU A 235 10.32 1.74 -12.30
N LEU A 236 9.10 2.13 -11.90
CA LEU A 236 8.39 1.51 -10.78
C LEU A 236 7.82 0.13 -11.16
N THR A 237 7.76 -0.17 -12.47
CA THR A 237 7.36 -1.47 -13.01
C THR A 237 8.37 -1.96 -14.03
N GLY A 238 8.62 -3.27 -14.04
CA GLY A 238 9.45 -3.94 -15.06
C GLY A 238 10.96 -3.60 -15.06
N PHE A 239 11.42 -2.65 -14.26
CA PHE A 239 12.83 -2.31 -14.15
C PHE A 239 13.50 -3.16 -13.06
N ASP A 240 14.49 -3.95 -13.46
CA ASP A 240 15.19 -4.87 -12.57
C ASP A 240 16.65 -4.42 -12.38
N ALA A 241 17.02 -4.09 -11.14
CA ALA A 241 18.34 -3.61 -10.76
C ALA A 241 18.74 -4.20 -9.40
N PRO A 242 19.48 -5.33 -9.36
CA PRO A 242 19.90 -5.99 -8.12
C PRO A 242 20.57 -5.06 -7.09
N SER A 243 21.44 -4.14 -7.56
CA SER A 243 22.15 -3.16 -6.72
C SER A 243 21.24 -2.13 -6.03
N CYS A 244 19.98 -1.97 -6.50
CA CYS A 244 19.03 -1.04 -5.92
C CYS A 244 18.68 -1.47 -4.50
N THR A 245 19.20 -0.73 -3.53
CA THR A 245 19.11 -1.09 -2.11
C THR A 245 18.11 -0.21 -1.37
N TYR A 246 17.99 1.07 -1.74
CA TYR A 246 17.10 2.04 -1.09
C TYR A 246 16.08 2.62 -2.07
N LEU A 247 14.82 2.74 -1.63
CA LEU A 247 13.76 3.46 -2.32
C LEU A 247 13.25 4.57 -1.41
N TYR A 248 13.47 5.81 -1.84
CA TYR A 248 12.93 7.00 -1.21
C TYR A 248 11.61 7.38 -1.87
N ILE A 249 10.56 7.61 -1.09
CA ILE A 249 9.22 7.93 -1.59
C ILE A 249 8.80 9.31 -1.08
N ASP A 250 8.67 10.27 -1.99
CA ASP A 250 8.02 11.56 -1.73
C ASP A 250 6.78 11.74 -2.62
N LYS A 251 6.06 10.63 -2.89
CA LYS A 251 4.84 10.59 -3.69
C LYS A 251 3.75 9.85 -2.94
N SER A 252 2.51 10.38 -2.94
CA SER A 252 1.38 9.61 -2.43
C SER A 252 1.08 8.46 -3.39
N MET A 253 1.33 7.22 -2.95
CA MET A 253 1.06 5.99 -3.69
C MET A 253 0.18 5.05 -2.87
N GLN A 254 -0.55 4.14 -3.54
CA GLN A 254 -1.43 3.16 -2.89
C GLN A 254 -1.47 1.84 -3.67
N ASP A 255 -1.99 0.79 -3.04
CA ASP A 255 -2.33 -0.49 -3.64
C ASP A 255 -1.17 -1.12 -4.45
N HIS A 256 -1.48 -1.68 -5.63
CA HIS A 256 -0.54 -2.34 -6.53
C HIS A 256 0.62 -1.43 -6.96
N GLY A 257 0.39 -0.14 -7.18
CA GLY A 257 1.45 0.79 -7.59
C GLY A 257 2.49 0.99 -6.49
N LEU A 258 2.06 1.04 -5.23
CA LEU A 258 2.94 1.10 -4.07
C LEU A 258 3.71 -0.21 -3.90
N PHE A 259 3.03 -1.36 -3.98
CA PHE A 259 3.67 -2.67 -3.86
C PHE A 259 4.73 -2.90 -4.96
N GLN A 260 4.42 -2.57 -6.21
CA GLN A 260 5.36 -2.71 -7.34
C GLN A 260 6.62 -1.86 -7.16
N ALA A 261 6.45 -0.63 -6.65
CA ALA A 261 7.53 0.29 -6.36
C ALA A 261 8.44 -0.25 -5.25
N ILE A 262 7.90 -0.65 -4.09
CA ILE A 262 8.71 -1.16 -2.98
C ILE A 262 9.43 -2.47 -3.35
N CYS A 263 8.83 -3.32 -4.18
CA CYS A 263 9.49 -4.52 -4.72
C CYS A 263 10.61 -4.22 -5.73
N ARG A 264 11.02 -2.97 -5.95
CA ARG A 264 12.22 -2.67 -6.76
C ARG A 264 13.52 -2.92 -6.00
N THR A 265 13.50 -2.93 -4.67
CA THR A 265 14.70 -3.09 -3.83
C THR A 265 14.92 -4.52 -3.35
N ASN A 266 13.95 -5.42 -3.53
CA ASN A 266 13.96 -6.77 -2.94
C ASN A 266 14.69 -7.86 -3.76
N ARG A 267 15.50 -7.46 -4.74
CA ARG A 267 16.30 -8.41 -5.54
C ARG A 267 17.58 -8.79 -4.81
N LEU A 268 17.94 -10.08 -4.90
CA LEU A 268 19.21 -10.62 -4.38
C LEU A 268 20.39 -9.93 -5.08
N ASP A 269 21.42 -9.60 -4.32
CA ASP A 269 22.62 -8.93 -4.83
C ASP A 269 23.82 -9.16 -3.92
N GLY A 270 24.34 -10.39 -3.94
CA GLY A 270 25.43 -10.84 -3.06
C GLY A 270 24.99 -11.02 -1.61
N ASP A 271 25.89 -11.58 -0.80
CA ASP A 271 25.64 -11.87 0.62
C ASP A 271 25.69 -10.61 1.50
N ASP A 272 26.08 -9.45 0.94
CA ASP A 272 26.17 -8.17 1.65
C ASP A 272 24.87 -7.35 1.59
N LYS A 273 23.82 -7.88 0.94
CA LYS A 273 22.49 -7.24 0.86
C LYS A 273 21.45 -8.09 1.58
N ASP A 274 21.17 -7.71 2.82
CA ASP A 274 20.22 -8.44 3.67
C ASP A 274 18.76 -8.08 3.37
N PHE A 275 18.49 -6.80 3.03
CA PHE A 275 17.14 -6.27 2.87
C PHE A 275 17.03 -5.22 1.75
N GLY A 276 15.80 -5.00 1.28
CA GLY A 276 15.44 -3.80 0.54
C GLY A 276 14.90 -2.72 1.48
N TYR A 277 15.44 -1.50 1.42
CA TYR A 277 15.05 -0.42 2.33
C TYR A 277 14.08 0.55 1.66
N ILE A 278 12.99 0.85 2.36
CA ILE A 278 11.96 1.80 1.94
C ILE A 278 11.94 2.97 2.91
N VAL A 279 12.28 4.16 2.43
CA VAL A 279 12.24 5.40 3.22
C VAL A 279 11.09 6.25 2.71
N ASP A 280 10.12 6.51 3.55
CA ASP A 280 8.86 7.15 3.17
C ASP A 280 8.67 8.51 3.84
N TYR A 281 8.58 9.55 3.02
CA TYR A 281 8.36 10.93 3.47
C TYR A 281 6.87 11.32 3.56
N LYS A 282 5.95 10.44 3.16
CA LYS A 282 4.51 10.73 2.99
C LYS A 282 3.59 9.96 3.95
N ASP A 283 4.15 9.27 4.94
CA ASP A 283 3.40 8.45 5.91
C ASP A 283 2.39 7.49 5.21
N LEU A 284 2.92 6.69 4.28
CA LEU A 284 2.18 5.67 3.55
C LEU A 284 2.13 4.34 4.30
N PHE A 285 2.57 4.26 5.56
CA PHE A 285 2.67 3.00 6.31
C PHE A 285 1.39 2.18 6.25
N LYS A 286 0.25 2.81 6.57
CA LYS A 286 -1.08 2.16 6.47
C LYS A 286 -1.40 1.67 5.06
N LYS A 287 -0.92 2.36 4.02
CA LYS A 287 -1.14 1.98 2.62
C LYS A 287 -0.21 0.84 2.20
N VAL A 288 1.04 0.81 2.70
CA VAL A 288 2.00 -0.28 2.52
C VAL A 288 1.46 -1.55 3.18
N GLU A 289 1.01 -1.45 4.44
CA GLU A 289 0.41 -2.55 5.18
C GLU A 289 -0.79 -3.14 4.43
N ASN A 290 -1.74 -2.30 4.01
CA ASN A 290 -2.90 -2.73 3.23
C ASN A 290 -2.50 -3.40 1.91
N ALA A 291 -1.51 -2.83 1.20
CA ALA A 291 -1.05 -3.40 -0.06
C ALA A 291 -0.45 -4.81 0.16
N ILE A 292 0.37 -5.00 1.20
CA ILE A 292 1.03 -6.28 1.44
C ILE A 292 0.08 -7.32 2.03
N ALA A 293 -0.78 -6.95 2.99
CA ALA A 293 -1.77 -7.85 3.58
C ALA A 293 -2.65 -8.52 2.51
N VAL A 294 -2.98 -7.77 1.46
CA VAL A 294 -3.72 -8.25 0.30
C VAL A 294 -2.94 -9.30 -0.51
N TYR A 295 -1.61 -9.28 -0.49
CA TYR A 295 -0.72 -10.19 -1.23
C TYR A 295 -0.07 -11.28 -0.38
N THR A 296 -0.16 -11.20 0.95
CA THR A 296 0.32 -12.22 1.91
C THR A 296 -0.80 -13.07 2.49
N ALA A 297 -2.03 -12.55 2.62
CA ALA A 297 -3.16 -13.35 3.08
C ALA A 297 -3.38 -14.58 2.20
N GLU A 298 -3.88 -15.67 2.80
CA GLU A 298 -4.58 -16.70 2.04
C GLU A 298 -5.75 -16.02 1.34
N LEU A 299 -5.57 -15.74 0.05
CA LEU A 299 -6.67 -15.58 -0.89
C LEU A 299 -7.35 -16.95 -0.98
N ASP A 300 -8.02 -17.34 0.10
CA ASP A 300 -8.84 -18.52 0.14
C ASP A 300 -10.09 -18.21 -0.70
N HIS A 301 -10.01 -18.62 -1.96
CA HIS A 301 -11.13 -18.58 -2.89
C HIS A 301 -11.70 -19.99 -3.10
N SER A 302 -11.45 -20.91 -2.15
CA SER A 302 -12.10 -22.22 -2.13
C SER A 302 -13.60 -22.12 -1.84
N ASP A 303 -14.04 -21.05 -1.16
CA ASP A 303 -15.46 -20.70 -1.10
C ASP A 303 -15.89 -19.93 -2.35
N GLY A 304 -16.96 -20.42 -2.98
CA GLY A 304 -17.52 -19.93 -4.23
C GLY A 304 -17.95 -18.47 -4.20
N GLY A 305 -16.99 -17.56 -4.37
CA GLY A 305 -17.25 -16.18 -4.78
C GLY A 305 -18.08 -16.16 -6.07
N ALA A 306 -18.93 -15.15 -6.20
CA ALA A 306 -19.77 -14.97 -7.39
C ALA A 306 -18.92 -15.04 -8.67
N ASP A 307 -19.47 -15.67 -9.71
CA ASP A 307 -18.81 -15.83 -11.01
C ASP A 307 -18.26 -14.47 -11.50
N PRO A 308 -17.05 -14.39 -12.09
CA PRO A 308 -16.53 -13.23 -12.80
C PRO A 308 -17.57 -12.40 -13.57
N GLU A 309 -18.53 -13.08 -14.22
CA GLU A 309 -19.62 -12.42 -14.95
C GLU A 309 -20.61 -11.68 -14.02
N ILE A 310 -20.91 -12.24 -12.85
CA ILE A 310 -21.78 -11.64 -11.82
C ILE A 310 -21.13 -10.40 -11.19
N LEU A 311 -19.83 -10.45 -10.90
CA LEU A 311 -19.09 -9.31 -10.32
C LEU A 311 -19.04 -8.11 -11.28
N LEU A 312 -18.84 -8.38 -12.58
CA LEU A 312 -18.86 -7.34 -13.61
C LEU A 312 -20.27 -6.72 -13.76
N GLN A 313 -21.32 -7.54 -13.73
CA GLN A 313 -22.72 -7.10 -13.76
C GLN A 313 -23.04 -6.19 -12.57
N ASP A 314 -22.59 -6.54 -11.35
CA ASP A 314 -22.78 -5.72 -10.15
C ASP A 314 -22.11 -4.34 -10.23
N ARG A 315 -20.89 -4.26 -10.78
CA ARG A 315 -20.18 -2.98 -10.97
C ARG A 315 -20.90 -2.09 -12.00
N LEU A 316 -21.28 -2.67 -13.14
CA LEU A 316 -21.95 -1.93 -14.22
C LEU A 316 -23.34 -1.44 -13.80
N THR A 317 -24.07 -2.25 -13.02
CA THR A 317 -25.37 -1.86 -12.43
C THR A 317 -25.21 -0.64 -11.52
N LYS A 318 -24.25 -0.68 -10.58
CA LYS A 318 -23.96 0.47 -9.70
C LYS A 318 -23.45 1.70 -10.44
N GLY A 319 -22.65 1.51 -11.49
CA GLY A 319 -22.16 2.57 -12.34
C GLY A 319 -23.30 3.28 -13.07
N ARG A 320 -24.23 2.49 -13.62
CA ARG A 320 -25.48 2.97 -14.22
C ARG A 320 -26.33 3.75 -13.22
N ASP A 321 -26.61 3.18 -12.04
CA ASP A 321 -27.39 3.84 -11.01
C ASP A 321 -26.80 5.22 -10.64
N ARG A 322 -25.46 5.30 -10.48
CA ARG A 322 -24.78 6.57 -10.19
C ARG A 322 -24.90 7.59 -11.33
N LEU A 323 -24.85 7.14 -12.58
CA LEU A 323 -24.99 8.00 -13.76
C LEU A 323 -26.43 8.48 -13.91
N ASP A 324 -27.40 7.59 -13.79
CA ASP A 324 -28.83 7.89 -13.88
C ASP A 324 -29.26 8.87 -12.79
N ASN A 325 -28.87 8.63 -11.53
CA ASN A 325 -29.11 9.55 -10.42
C ASN A 325 -28.49 10.94 -10.65
N ALA A 326 -27.30 11.00 -11.26
CA ALA A 326 -26.64 12.28 -11.54
C ALA A 326 -27.34 13.06 -12.67
N ILE A 327 -27.85 12.37 -13.69
CA ILE A 327 -28.65 12.97 -14.77
C ILE A 327 -29.99 13.47 -14.23
N GLU A 328 -30.64 12.67 -13.38
CA GLU A 328 -31.91 13.01 -12.75
C GLU A 328 -31.78 14.23 -11.85
N ALA A 329 -30.73 14.32 -11.02
CA ALA A 329 -30.45 15.49 -10.21
C ALA A 329 -30.33 16.78 -11.05
N LEU A 330 -29.67 16.71 -12.21
CA LEU A 330 -29.57 17.85 -13.14
C LEU A 330 -30.91 18.18 -13.83
N HIS A 331 -31.72 17.17 -14.13
CA HIS A 331 -33.07 17.39 -14.67
C HIS A 331 -33.97 18.08 -13.65
N LEU A 332 -34.02 17.58 -12.42
CA LEU A 332 -34.81 18.15 -11.32
C LEU A 332 -34.41 19.58 -11.02
N LEU A 333 -33.10 19.88 -11.07
CA LEU A 333 -32.61 21.24 -10.85
C LEU A 333 -33.04 22.22 -11.97
N CYS A 334 -33.19 21.74 -13.20
CA CYS A 334 -33.60 22.55 -14.35
C CYS A 334 -35.12 22.51 -14.61
N GLU A 335 -35.87 21.66 -13.93
CA GLU A 335 -37.32 21.51 -14.12
C GLU A 335 -38.10 22.82 -13.90
N PRO A 336 -37.79 23.64 -12.86
CA PRO A 336 -38.52 24.88 -12.58
C PRO A 336 -38.24 26.01 -13.59
N VAL A 337 -37.32 25.81 -14.54
CA VAL A 337 -36.99 26.80 -15.59
C VAL A 337 -38.16 26.93 -16.56
N GLN A 338 -38.65 28.17 -16.70
CA GLN A 338 -39.82 28.49 -17.51
C GLN A 338 -39.55 28.25 -19.01
N PRO A 339 -40.56 27.81 -19.80
CA PRO A 339 -40.47 27.78 -21.26
C PRO A 339 -40.12 29.16 -21.83
N PRO A 340 -39.27 29.28 -22.87
CA PRO A 340 -38.82 28.23 -23.79
C PRO A 340 -37.58 27.42 -23.33
N ARG A 341 -37.09 27.61 -22.10
CA ARG A 341 -35.85 26.99 -21.58
C ARG A 341 -34.61 27.27 -22.44
N ASP A 342 -34.54 28.50 -22.95
CA ASP A 342 -33.34 29.04 -23.58
C ASP A 342 -32.35 29.55 -22.53
N ASP A 343 -31.18 30.00 -22.98
CA ASP A 343 -30.15 30.55 -22.10
C ASP A 343 -30.68 31.67 -21.21
N LEU A 344 -31.58 32.53 -21.73
CA LEU A 344 -32.16 33.62 -20.96
C LEU A 344 -33.07 33.11 -19.83
N ALA A 345 -33.90 32.10 -20.08
CA ALA A 345 -34.72 31.48 -19.04
C ALA A 345 -33.88 30.83 -17.95
N HIS A 346 -32.78 30.15 -18.34
CA HIS A 346 -31.82 29.59 -17.40
C HIS A 346 -31.09 30.67 -16.59
N ILE A 347 -30.65 31.76 -17.24
CA ILE A 347 -30.02 32.89 -16.56
C ILE A 347 -30.98 33.51 -15.55
N ARG A 348 -32.25 33.73 -15.90
CA ARG A 348 -33.24 34.27 -14.96
C ARG A 348 -33.47 33.38 -13.75
N TYR A 349 -33.47 32.06 -13.95
CA TYR A 349 -33.67 31.12 -12.85
C TYR A 349 -32.44 31.04 -11.92
N PHE A 350 -31.24 30.92 -12.49
CA PHE A 350 -30.01 30.71 -11.71
C PHE A 350 -29.31 32.00 -11.26
N CYS A 351 -29.55 33.13 -11.92
CA CYS A 351 -28.91 34.42 -11.63
C CYS A 351 -29.90 35.49 -11.13
N GLY A 352 -31.21 35.24 -11.21
CA GLY A 352 -32.25 36.19 -10.78
C GLY A 352 -32.42 37.39 -11.71
N ASN A 353 -33.20 38.38 -11.28
CA ASN A 353 -33.46 39.60 -12.06
C ASN A 353 -32.35 40.64 -11.85
N THR A 354 -31.73 41.10 -12.94
CA THR A 354 -30.68 42.13 -12.90
C THR A 354 -31.14 43.50 -12.38
N GLU A 355 -32.45 43.75 -12.37
CA GLU A 355 -33.04 44.98 -11.81
C GLU A 355 -33.12 44.95 -10.27
N LEU A 356 -32.96 43.78 -9.66
CA LEU A 356 -33.01 43.57 -8.21
C LEU A 356 -31.59 43.27 -7.68
N PRO A 357 -30.97 44.19 -6.92
CA PRO A 357 -29.59 44.02 -6.46
C PRO A 357 -29.32 42.77 -5.62
N ASP A 358 -30.34 42.27 -4.91
CA ASP A 358 -30.22 41.14 -3.97
C ASP A 358 -30.49 39.77 -4.63
N ASP A 359 -31.10 39.74 -5.83
CA ASP A 359 -31.54 38.51 -6.50
C ASP A 359 -30.37 37.59 -6.87
N LEU A 360 -29.26 38.17 -7.33
CA LEU A 360 -28.06 37.42 -7.68
C LEU A 360 -27.47 36.69 -6.46
N LYS A 361 -27.60 37.30 -5.27
CA LYS A 361 -27.16 36.70 -4.01
C LYS A 361 -28.16 35.66 -3.51
N ALA A 362 -29.45 35.92 -3.61
CA ALA A 362 -30.50 34.98 -3.21
C ALA A 362 -30.47 33.66 -4.01
N THR A 363 -30.04 33.72 -5.28
CA THR A 363 -29.94 32.57 -6.20
C THR A 363 -28.60 31.81 -6.12
N GLU A 364 -27.66 32.26 -5.27
CA GLU A 364 -26.35 31.61 -5.07
C GLU A 364 -26.42 30.11 -4.69
N PRO A 365 -27.35 29.65 -3.82
CA PRO A 365 -27.49 28.23 -3.52
C PRO A 365 -27.85 27.38 -4.75
N GLN A 366 -28.67 27.92 -5.66
CA GLN A 366 -29.10 27.22 -6.88
C GLN A 366 -27.93 27.07 -7.86
N ARG A 367 -27.08 28.09 -8.01
CA ARG A 367 -25.85 28.01 -8.82
C ARG A 367 -24.85 27.03 -8.23
N THR A 368 -24.67 27.07 -6.91
CA THR A 368 -23.77 26.14 -6.21
C THR A 368 -24.19 24.69 -6.44
N GLU A 369 -25.50 24.40 -6.36
CA GLU A 369 -26.03 23.07 -6.61
C GLU A 369 -25.86 22.64 -8.07
N LEU A 370 -26.07 23.56 -9.03
CA LEU A 370 -25.82 23.31 -10.45
C LEU A 370 -24.36 22.89 -10.68
N TYR A 371 -23.41 23.60 -10.09
CA TYR A 371 -21.98 23.31 -10.28
C TYR A 371 -21.58 21.96 -9.69
N LYS A 372 -22.09 21.61 -8.50
CA LYS A 372 -21.85 20.31 -7.86
C LYS A 372 -22.48 19.18 -8.67
N ALA A 373 -23.73 19.35 -9.11
CA ALA A 373 -24.45 18.35 -9.89
C ALA A 373 -23.76 18.09 -11.24
N THR A 374 -23.32 19.14 -11.96
CA THR A 374 -22.58 18.99 -13.22
C THR A 374 -21.24 18.28 -13.01
N ALA A 375 -20.48 18.63 -11.96
CA ALA A 375 -19.21 17.96 -11.64
C ALA A 375 -19.40 16.49 -11.23
N ASN A 376 -20.49 16.17 -10.52
CA ASN A 376 -20.84 14.79 -10.19
C ASN A 376 -21.20 13.98 -11.44
N PHE A 377 -22.04 14.54 -12.31
CA PHE A 377 -22.43 13.93 -13.58
C PHE A 377 -21.23 13.62 -14.47
N LEU A 378 -20.31 14.58 -14.66
CA LEU A 378 -19.11 14.37 -15.47
C LEU A 378 -18.21 13.26 -14.91
N ARG A 379 -18.07 13.17 -13.57
CA ARG A 379 -17.31 12.09 -12.92
C ARG A 379 -17.98 10.73 -13.07
N SER A 380 -19.30 10.64 -12.83
CA SER A 380 -20.07 9.41 -13.03
C SER A 380 -20.00 8.96 -14.49
N TYR A 381 -20.15 9.87 -15.45
CA TYR A 381 -20.02 9.58 -16.87
C TYR A 381 -18.62 9.05 -17.19
N ALA A 382 -17.55 9.75 -16.77
CA ALA A 382 -16.18 9.33 -17.02
C ALA A 382 -15.85 7.93 -16.46
N SER A 383 -16.50 7.52 -15.37
CA SER A 383 -16.28 6.22 -14.74
C SER A 383 -16.78 5.01 -15.57
N ILE A 384 -17.75 5.22 -16.47
CA ILE A 384 -18.34 4.16 -17.31
C ILE A 384 -18.45 4.51 -18.79
N ALA A 385 -17.84 5.61 -19.24
CA ALA A 385 -18.01 6.17 -20.60
C ALA A 385 -17.72 5.16 -21.73
N ASP A 386 -16.72 4.30 -21.53
CA ASP A 386 -16.30 3.27 -22.48
C ASP A 386 -17.13 1.97 -22.39
N GLU A 387 -18.08 1.90 -21.46
CA GLU A 387 -18.81 0.70 -21.07
C GLU A 387 -20.34 0.92 -20.99
N LEU A 388 -20.85 2.04 -21.52
CA LEU A 388 -22.28 2.39 -21.45
C LEU A 388 -23.19 1.31 -22.08
N GLU A 389 -22.82 0.77 -23.24
CA GLU A 389 -23.60 -0.29 -23.88
C GLU A 389 -23.65 -1.56 -23.03
N ALA A 390 -22.51 -1.91 -22.40
CA ALA A 390 -22.42 -3.05 -21.48
C ALA A 390 -23.18 -2.83 -20.17
N ALA A 391 -23.31 -1.56 -19.73
CA ALA A 391 -24.17 -1.18 -18.60
C ALA A 391 -25.68 -1.23 -18.93
N GLY A 392 -26.05 -1.57 -20.16
CA GLY A 392 -27.43 -1.73 -20.59
C GLY A 392 -28.08 -0.44 -21.08
N TYR A 393 -27.31 0.56 -21.51
CA TYR A 393 -27.83 1.73 -22.22
C TYR A 393 -28.02 1.42 -23.70
N SER A 394 -29.16 1.84 -24.27
CA SER A 394 -29.38 1.73 -25.71
C SER A 394 -28.50 2.70 -26.50
N PRO A 395 -28.26 2.47 -27.81
CA PRO A 395 -27.56 3.45 -28.65
C PRO A 395 -28.20 4.85 -28.64
N ALA A 396 -29.53 4.91 -28.48
CA ALA A 396 -30.27 6.15 -28.32
C ALA A 396 -29.95 6.83 -26.97
N ASP A 397 -29.91 6.06 -25.87
CA ASP A 397 -29.52 6.57 -24.55
C ASP A 397 -28.09 7.09 -24.53
N ILE A 398 -27.14 6.35 -25.13
CA ILE A 398 -25.73 6.77 -25.21
C ILE A 398 -25.61 8.12 -25.94
N THR A 399 -26.36 8.29 -27.03
CA THR A 399 -26.40 9.55 -27.78
C THR A 399 -26.99 10.68 -26.93
N ARG A 400 -28.09 10.41 -26.21
CA ARG A 400 -28.73 11.36 -25.30
C ARG A 400 -27.81 11.76 -24.14
N ILE A 401 -27.11 10.82 -23.53
CA ILE A 401 -26.15 11.06 -22.43
C ILE A 401 -24.98 11.90 -22.93
N LYS A 402 -24.39 11.56 -24.09
CA LYS A 402 -23.33 12.36 -24.72
C LYS A 402 -23.81 13.78 -25.01
N GLN A 403 -25.00 13.94 -25.54
CA GLN A 403 -25.58 15.27 -25.76
C GLN A 403 -25.77 16.01 -24.43
N ALA A 404 -26.26 15.34 -23.39
CA ALA A 404 -26.43 15.92 -22.06
C ALA A 404 -25.10 16.39 -21.45
N THR A 405 -23.98 15.66 -21.65
CA THR A 405 -22.65 16.13 -21.20
C THR A 405 -22.31 17.49 -21.80
N LYS A 406 -22.58 17.68 -23.09
CA LYS A 406 -22.37 18.98 -23.74
C LYS A 406 -23.34 20.03 -23.21
N THR A 407 -24.65 19.74 -23.21
CA THR A 407 -25.69 20.68 -22.77
C THR A 407 -25.43 21.20 -21.36
N TYR A 408 -25.16 20.33 -20.38
CA TYR A 408 -24.96 20.75 -18.99
C TYR A 408 -23.60 21.41 -18.75
N THR A 409 -22.58 21.07 -19.53
CA THR A 409 -21.29 21.78 -19.48
C THR A 409 -21.44 23.19 -20.04
N ASP A 410 -22.11 23.33 -21.19
CA ASP A 410 -22.37 24.62 -21.83
C ASP A 410 -23.27 25.50 -20.93
N LEU A 411 -24.34 24.93 -20.36
CA LEU A 411 -25.23 25.61 -19.42
C LEU A 411 -24.46 26.12 -18.20
N ARG A 412 -23.60 25.27 -17.60
CA ARG A 412 -22.76 25.69 -16.47
C ARG A 412 -21.90 26.90 -16.83
N GLU A 413 -21.29 26.92 -18.01
CA GLU A 413 -20.45 28.04 -18.46
C GLU A 413 -21.26 29.29 -18.80
N VAL A 414 -22.47 29.16 -19.36
CA VAL A 414 -23.41 30.27 -19.57
C VAL A 414 -23.76 30.92 -18.24
N ILE A 415 -24.16 30.13 -17.24
CA ILE A 415 -24.52 30.64 -15.91
C ILE A 415 -23.32 31.30 -15.23
N ARG A 416 -22.13 30.71 -15.28
CA ARG A 416 -20.92 31.32 -14.71
C ARG A 416 -20.58 32.67 -15.33
N LYS A 417 -20.73 32.80 -16.65
CA LYS A 417 -20.51 34.08 -17.34
C LYS A 417 -21.56 35.11 -16.95
N ALA A 418 -22.83 34.70 -16.86
CA ALA A 418 -23.94 35.58 -16.51
C ALA A 418 -23.89 36.06 -15.05
N SER A 419 -23.45 35.20 -14.12
CA SER A 419 -23.31 35.54 -12.69
C SER A 419 -22.00 36.29 -12.35
N GLY A 420 -21.08 36.43 -13.31
CA GLY A 420 -19.74 36.96 -13.05
C GLY A 420 -18.87 36.02 -12.19
N GLU A 421 -19.23 34.74 -12.11
CA GLU A 421 -18.48 33.67 -11.41
C GLU A 421 -17.42 33.04 -12.35
N THR A 422 -16.72 33.92 -13.05
CA THR A 422 -15.51 33.63 -13.80
C THR A 422 -14.34 34.27 -13.07
N LEU A 423 -13.23 33.53 -12.97
CA LEU A 423 -12.01 34.04 -12.36
C LEU A 423 -10.85 33.61 -13.25
N ASP A 424 -10.16 34.58 -13.85
CA ASP A 424 -8.84 34.30 -14.39
C ASP A 424 -7.87 34.22 -13.21
N LEU A 425 -7.38 33.00 -12.97
CA LEU A 425 -6.46 32.73 -11.87
C LEU A 425 -5.02 33.13 -12.23
N LYS A 426 -4.70 33.29 -13.52
CA LYS A 426 -3.31 33.55 -13.98
C LYS A 426 -2.66 34.77 -13.31
N PRO A 427 -3.35 35.93 -13.14
CA PRO A 427 -2.74 37.10 -12.51
C PRO A 427 -2.38 36.90 -11.04
N PHE A 428 -3.05 35.96 -10.37
CA PHE A 428 -2.83 35.67 -8.95
C PHE A 428 -1.77 34.58 -8.74
N GLU A 429 -1.54 33.70 -9.71
CA GLU A 429 -0.66 32.53 -9.54
C GLU A 429 0.80 32.91 -9.25
N ALA A 430 1.34 33.96 -9.85
CA ALA A 430 2.72 34.39 -9.60
C ALA A 430 2.90 34.96 -8.18
N ASP A 431 2.00 35.84 -7.77
CA ASP A 431 2.00 36.42 -6.41
C ASP A 431 1.78 35.32 -5.35
N MET A 432 0.89 34.36 -5.63
CA MET A 432 0.64 33.23 -4.73
C MET A 432 1.88 32.33 -4.60
N ARG A 433 2.57 32.03 -5.70
CA ARG A 433 3.85 31.30 -5.69
C ARG A 433 4.89 32.00 -4.82
N HIS A 434 5.04 33.31 -4.97
CA HIS A 434 5.99 34.10 -4.18
C HIS A 434 5.69 34.04 -2.67
N LEU A 435 4.41 34.15 -2.27
CA LEU A 435 4.03 34.04 -0.85
C LEU A 435 4.37 32.67 -0.28
N ILE A 436 4.13 31.61 -1.05
CA ILE A 436 4.45 30.25 -0.65
C ILE A 436 5.97 30.10 -0.46
N ASP A 437 6.76 30.55 -1.43
CA ASP A 437 8.23 30.51 -1.34
C ASP A 437 8.79 31.35 -0.18
N THR A 438 8.12 32.42 0.21
CA THR A 438 8.59 33.34 1.26
C THR A 438 8.23 32.88 2.67
N TYR A 439 7.06 32.26 2.86
CA TYR A 439 6.49 32.02 4.18
C TYR A 439 6.28 30.54 4.52
N ILE A 440 6.61 29.58 3.65
CA ILE A 440 6.53 28.16 3.99
C ILE A 440 7.91 27.63 4.40
N GLU A 441 8.03 27.25 5.66
CA GLU A 441 9.21 26.61 6.23
C GLU A 441 8.99 25.11 6.39
N ALA A 442 10.06 24.32 6.20
CA ALA A 442 10.04 22.87 6.40
C ALA A 442 11.00 22.52 7.53
N SER A 443 10.52 21.73 8.49
CA SER A 443 11.31 21.24 9.63
C SER A 443 12.31 20.17 9.19
N GLU A 444 13.28 19.85 10.05
CA GLU A 444 14.17 18.70 9.82
C GLU A 444 13.37 17.38 9.76
N PRO A 445 13.78 16.42 8.91
CA PRO A 445 13.15 15.10 8.87
C PRO A 445 13.22 14.42 10.24
N ARG A 446 12.07 14.01 10.76
CA ARG A 446 11.98 13.26 12.02
C ARG A 446 11.48 11.87 11.74
N LYS A 447 12.19 10.86 12.25
CA LYS A 447 11.67 9.49 12.23
C LYS A 447 10.42 9.40 13.09
N ILE A 448 9.37 8.76 12.56
CA ILE A 448 8.08 8.62 13.24
C ILE A 448 7.64 7.15 13.41
N SER A 449 8.42 6.19 12.89
CA SER A 449 8.13 4.76 13.04
C SER A 449 8.73 4.20 14.33
N PRO A 450 7.96 3.51 15.20
CA PRO A 450 8.51 2.79 16.35
C PRO A 450 9.08 1.41 15.98
N PHE A 451 9.13 1.05 14.69
CA PHE A 451 9.49 -0.29 14.19
C PHE A 451 10.79 -0.29 13.37
N ASP A 452 11.68 0.68 13.62
CA ASP A 452 12.98 0.77 12.94
C ASP A 452 13.74 -0.58 12.99
N ASP A 453 14.36 -0.93 11.86
CA ASP A 453 15.14 -2.15 11.64
C ASP A 453 14.38 -3.49 11.76
N MET A 454 13.04 -3.45 11.83
CA MET A 454 12.21 -4.65 11.79
C MET A 454 11.83 -5.02 10.35
N PRO A 455 11.95 -6.31 9.95
CA PRO A 455 11.47 -6.77 8.66
C PRO A 455 9.96 -6.55 8.51
N LEU A 456 9.53 -6.16 7.30
CA LEU A 456 8.17 -5.72 7.04
C LEU A 456 7.14 -6.85 7.25
N LEU A 457 7.51 -8.11 7.00
CA LEU A 457 6.69 -9.26 7.36
C LEU A 457 6.46 -9.39 8.87
N GLU A 458 7.49 -9.14 9.68
CA GLU A 458 7.39 -9.15 11.15
C GLU A 458 6.52 -7.97 11.65
N ILE A 459 6.61 -6.80 11.04
CA ILE A 459 5.74 -5.66 11.36
C ILE A 459 4.27 -6.02 11.07
N ILE A 460 3.98 -6.62 9.91
CA ILE A 460 2.61 -6.98 9.50
C ILE A 460 2.01 -8.05 10.42
N THR A 461 2.78 -9.06 10.81
CA THR A 461 2.30 -10.08 11.77
C THR A 461 1.93 -9.44 13.12
N LYS A 462 2.74 -8.52 13.65
CA LYS A 462 2.46 -7.80 14.90
C LYS A 462 1.31 -6.79 14.79
N VAL A 463 1.16 -6.10 13.66
CA VAL A 463 0.13 -5.07 13.44
C VAL A 463 -1.22 -5.68 13.04
N GLY A 464 -1.23 -6.84 12.37
CA GLY A 464 -2.45 -7.61 12.08
C GLY A 464 -3.26 -7.94 13.34
N ILE A 465 -2.58 -8.09 14.48
CA ILE A 465 -3.20 -8.26 15.81
C ILE A 465 -3.96 -6.99 16.23
N ASN A 466 -3.38 -5.80 16.03
CA ASN A 466 -4.03 -4.52 16.35
C ASN A 466 -5.23 -4.23 15.44
N ARG A 467 -5.14 -4.60 14.15
CA ARG A 467 -6.22 -4.46 13.20
C ARG A 467 -7.39 -5.41 13.49
N ALA A 468 -7.12 -6.63 13.92
CA ALA A 468 -8.16 -7.56 14.38
C ALA A 468 -9.01 -6.97 15.52
N LEU A 469 -8.46 -6.06 16.32
CA LEU A 469 -9.18 -5.31 17.35
C LEU A 469 -10.04 -4.17 16.77
N GLU A 470 -9.61 -3.57 15.65
CA GLU A 470 -10.31 -2.46 14.99
C GLU A 470 -11.46 -2.92 14.05
N GLU A 471 -11.44 -4.16 13.60
CA GLU A 471 -12.51 -4.72 12.76
C GLU A 471 -13.72 -5.22 13.59
N LEU A 472 -13.64 -5.16 14.93
CA LEU A 472 -14.74 -5.51 15.81
C LEU A 472 -15.95 -4.56 15.63
N PRO A 473 -17.19 -5.10 15.58
CA PRO A 473 -18.41 -4.31 15.47
C PRO A 473 -18.48 -3.18 16.52
N LYS A 474 -19.02 -2.01 16.15
CA LYS A 474 -19.08 -0.82 17.03
C LYS A 474 -19.68 -1.10 18.42
N GLY A 475 -20.63 -2.04 18.53
CA GLY A 475 -21.24 -2.43 19.81
C GLY A 475 -20.34 -3.28 20.72
N ILE A 476 -19.35 -3.97 20.17
CA ILE A 476 -18.32 -4.71 20.94
C ILE A 476 -17.19 -3.75 21.32
N ARG A 477 -16.76 -2.88 20.38
CA ARG A 477 -15.70 -1.88 20.59
C ARG A 477 -15.99 -0.90 21.74
N SER A 478 -17.26 -0.58 22.01
CA SER A 478 -17.66 0.32 23.10
C SER A 478 -17.69 -0.34 24.48
N ASN A 479 -17.51 -1.66 24.57
CA ASN A 479 -17.56 -2.41 25.82
C ASN A 479 -16.26 -3.21 26.03
N GLN A 480 -15.39 -2.70 26.92
CA GLN A 480 -14.10 -3.32 27.26
C GLN A 480 -14.22 -4.81 27.66
N LYS A 481 -15.33 -5.21 28.29
CA LYS A 481 -15.57 -6.61 28.67
C LYS A 481 -15.86 -7.49 27.44
N ALA A 482 -16.64 -6.98 26.48
CA ALA A 482 -16.95 -7.68 25.24
C ALA A 482 -15.72 -7.79 24.32
N VAL A 483 -14.86 -6.76 24.29
CA VAL A 483 -13.57 -6.81 23.60
C VAL A 483 -12.69 -7.89 24.22
N ALA A 484 -12.53 -7.89 25.54
CA ALA A 484 -11.72 -8.88 26.25
C ALA A 484 -12.22 -10.32 26.01
N GLU A 485 -13.52 -10.59 26.16
CA GLU A 485 -14.09 -11.92 25.92
C GLU A 485 -13.93 -12.39 24.46
N THR A 486 -13.99 -11.46 23.50
CA THR A 486 -13.76 -11.80 22.09
C THR A 486 -12.30 -12.19 21.84
N ILE A 487 -11.35 -11.47 22.43
CA ILE A 487 -9.93 -11.80 22.34
C ILE A 487 -9.65 -13.14 23.01
N GLU A 488 -10.13 -13.35 24.25
CA GLU A 488 -9.98 -14.59 25.00
C GLU A 488 -10.48 -15.80 24.20
N ASN A 489 -11.65 -15.69 23.55
CA ASN A 489 -12.23 -16.75 22.74
C ASN A 489 -11.42 -17.05 21.48
N ASN A 490 -10.86 -16.03 20.83
CA ASN A 490 -10.04 -16.20 19.63
C ASN A 490 -8.70 -16.84 19.96
N VAL A 491 -8.04 -16.39 21.03
CA VAL A 491 -6.79 -16.99 21.53
C VAL A 491 -7.03 -18.44 21.95
N ARG A 492 -8.10 -18.71 22.71
CA ARG A 492 -8.47 -20.08 23.12
C ARG A 492 -8.74 -20.98 21.92
N ARG A 493 -9.45 -20.50 20.89
CA ARG A 493 -9.70 -21.26 19.67
C ARG A 493 -8.40 -21.60 18.94
N LYS A 494 -7.46 -20.66 18.86
CA LYS A 494 -6.15 -20.90 18.23
C LYS A 494 -5.33 -21.90 19.04
N ILE A 495 -5.25 -21.76 20.36
CA ILE A 495 -4.61 -22.73 21.26
C ILE A 495 -5.20 -24.13 21.03
N ILE A 496 -6.53 -24.27 20.99
CA ILE A 496 -7.19 -25.57 20.75
C ILE A 496 -6.85 -26.14 19.38
N LYS A 497 -6.83 -25.30 18.33
CA LYS A 497 -6.51 -25.72 16.96
C LYS A 497 -5.08 -26.26 16.86
N GLU A 498 -4.13 -25.54 17.46
CA GLU A 498 -2.71 -25.90 17.40
C GLU A 498 -2.31 -26.93 18.48
N ASN A 499 -3.17 -27.23 19.45
CA ASN A 499 -2.89 -28.21 20.52
C ASN A 499 -2.50 -29.59 19.98
N LEU A 500 -2.98 -29.98 18.80
CA LEU A 500 -2.64 -31.26 18.19
C LEU A 500 -1.19 -31.32 17.67
N SER A 501 -0.56 -30.17 17.39
CA SER A 501 0.82 -30.12 16.91
C SER A 501 1.83 -30.17 18.07
N ASP A 502 1.57 -29.48 19.18
CA ASP A 502 2.41 -29.56 20.40
C ASP A 502 1.54 -29.50 21.68
N PRO A 503 0.97 -30.64 22.10
CA PRO A 503 0.04 -30.67 23.24
C PRO A 503 0.62 -30.08 24.53
N ALA A 504 1.88 -30.39 24.83
CA ALA A 504 2.54 -29.97 26.07
C ALA A 504 2.82 -28.46 26.09
N TYR A 505 3.12 -27.85 24.95
CA TYR A 505 3.30 -26.42 24.83
C TYR A 505 1.98 -25.65 24.94
N TYR A 506 0.97 -26.05 24.17
CA TYR A 506 -0.31 -25.35 24.12
C TYR A 506 -1.14 -25.54 25.39
N GLU A 507 -0.95 -26.63 26.14
CA GLU A 507 -1.52 -26.78 27.50
C GLU A 507 -0.96 -25.73 28.46
N ARG A 508 0.35 -25.43 28.40
CA ARG A 508 0.96 -24.33 29.18
C ARG A 508 0.44 -22.97 28.74
N MET A 509 0.27 -22.74 27.44
CA MET A 509 -0.34 -21.49 26.93
C MET A 509 -1.81 -21.35 27.37
N SER A 510 -2.55 -22.46 27.46
CA SER A 510 -3.92 -22.47 28.00
C SER A 510 -3.94 -22.08 29.47
N GLN A 511 -2.99 -22.60 30.28
CA GLN A 511 -2.88 -22.22 31.69
C GLN A 511 -2.55 -20.73 31.86
N LEU A 512 -1.62 -20.19 31.07
CA LEU A 512 -1.32 -18.76 31.07
C LEU A 512 -2.53 -17.91 30.65
N LEU A 513 -3.32 -18.38 29.67
CA LEU A 513 -4.56 -17.70 29.30
C LEU A 513 -5.55 -17.66 30.46
N ASP A 514 -5.74 -18.79 31.15
CA ASP A 514 -6.65 -18.89 32.29
C ASP A 514 -6.22 -17.99 33.46
N GLU A 515 -4.92 -17.88 33.73
CA GLU A 515 -4.36 -16.95 34.72
C GLU A 515 -4.64 -15.49 34.37
N ILE A 516 -4.46 -15.09 33.10
CA ILE A 516 -4.73 -13.72 32.65
C ILE A 516 -6.23 -13.39 32.73
N ILE A 517 -7.09 -14.35 32.37
CA ILE A 517 -8.55 -14.21 32.47
C ILE A 517 -8.98 -14.00 33.92
N GLU A 518 -8.44 -14.81 34.83
CA GLU A 518 -8.78 -14.76 36.24
C GLU A 518 -8.28 -13.46 36.90
N ALA A 519 -7.04 -13.05 36.61
CA ALA A 519 -6.48 -11.79 37.08
C ALA A 519 -7.32 -10.57 36.62
N ARG A 520 -7.82 -10.58 35.37
CA ARG A 520 -8.75 -9.57 34.86
C ARG A 520 -10.10 -9.61 35.60
N LYS A 521 -10.70 -10.78 35.77
CA LYS A 521 -12.02 -10.94 36.43
C LYS A 521 -11.99 -10.46 37.89
N GLN A 522 -10.89 -10.71 38.59
CA GLN A 522 -10.66 -10.25 39.96
C GLN A 522 -10.25 -8.77 40.05
N LYS A 523 -10.11 -8.07 38.91
CA LYS A 523 -9.58 -6.70 38.81
C LYS A 523 -8.19 -6.55 39.46
N ALA A 524 -7.41 -7.63 39.45
CA ALA A 524 -6.06 -7.66 40.02
C ALA A 524 -5.01 -7.00 39.11
N ILE A 525 -5.35 -6.77 37.83
CA ILE A 525 -4.53 -6.08 36.83
C ILE A 525 -5.33 -4.98 36.13
N ALA A 526 -4.65 -3.91 35.70
CA ALA A 526 -5.25 -2.85 34.90
C ALA A 526 -5.62 -3.36 33.49
N TYR A 527 -6.59 -2.72 32.83
CA TYR A 527 -7.02 -3.13 31.48
C TYR A 527 -5.88 -3.04 30.44
N GLU A 528 -5.03 -2.02 30.55
CA GLU A 528 -3.84 -1.85 29.71
C GLU A 528 -2.81 -2.98 29.94
N GLU A 529 -2.62 -3.38 31.20
CA GLU A 529 -1.74 -4.49 31.58
C GLU A 529 -2.30 -5.84 31.10
N TYR A 530 -3.63 -6.02 31.15
CA TYR A 530 -4.32 -7.18 30.55
C TYR A 530 -4.02 -7.29 29.05
N LEU A 531 -4.15 -6.19 28.30
CA LEU A 531 -3.88 -6.17 26.86
C LEU A 531 -2.42 -6.50 26.54
N GLN A 532 -1.48 -5.99 27.34
CA GLN A 532 -0.06 -6.32 27.18
C GLN A 532 0.22 -7.81 27.41
N ARG A 533 -0.28 -8.39 28.52
CA ARG A 533 -0.09 -9.82 28.82
C ARG A 533 -0.75 -10.75 27.80
N ILE A 534 -1.93 -10.38 27.30
CA ILE A 534 -2.59 -11.12 26.22
C ILE A 534 -1.81 -11.00 24.91
N ALA A 535 -1.28 -9.83 24.56
CA ALA A 535 -0.46 -9.68 23.35
C ALA A 535 0.82 -10.52 23.41
N GLU A 536 1.48 -10.58 24.58
CA GLU A 536 2.62 -11.45 24.82
C GLU A 536 2.27 -12.93 24.70
N LEU A 537 1.12 -13.34 25.24
CA LEU A 537 0.62 -14.70 25.11
C LEU A 537 0.32 -15.05 23.65
N VAL A 538 -0.33 -14.16 22.90
CA VAL A 538 -0.60 -14.35 21.47
C VAL A 538 0.70 -14.54 20.69
N LYS A 539 1.73 -13.73 20.98
CA LYS A 539 3.06 -13.88 20.37
C LYS A 539 3.66 -15.26 20.63
N LYS A 540 3.51 -15.80 21.83
CA LYS A 540 3.98 -17.17 22.17
C LYS A 540 3.16 -18.24 21.46
N VAL A 541 1.84 -18.08 21.38
CA VAL A 541 0.93 -19.00 20.69
C VAL A 541 1.21 -19.03 19.18
N GLU A 542 1.54 -17.89 18.56
CA GLU A 542 1.84 -17.80 17.13
C GLU A 542 3.25 -18.31 16.78
N SER A 543 4.25 -18.03 17.62
CA SER A 543 5.64 -18.44 17.36
C SER A 543 5.92 -19.91 17.69
N GLY A 544 5.04 -20.57 18.47
CA GLY A 544 5.21 -21.96 18.88
C GLY A 544 6.45 -22.23 19.74
N GLN A 545 7.03 -21.19 20.36
CA GLN A 545 8.21 -21.33 21.22
C GLN A 545 8.19 -20.34 22.40
N ASP A 546 8.74 -20.78 23.52
CA ASP A 546 9.18 -19.91 24.59
C ASP A 546 10.62 -19.45 24.27
N GLY A 547 10.98 -18.19 24.57
CA GLY A 547 12.31 -17.61 24.26
C GLY A 547 13.52 -18.25 24.95
N ASN A 548 13.39 -19.48 25.48
CA ASN A 548 14.40 -20.22 26.22
C ASN A 548 14.63 -21.63 25.65
N VAL A 549 14.44 -21.80 24.32
CA VAL A 549 14.66 -23.06 23.61
C VAL A 549 16.13 -23.15 23.16
N PRO A 550 16.85 -24.25 23.43
CA PRO A 550 18.20 -24.47 22.94
C PRO A 550 18.30 -24.34 21.41
N THR A 551 19.37 -23.71 20.91
CA THR A 551 19.57 -23.41 19.47
C THR A 551 19.58 -24.64 18.57
N GLN A 552 19.72 -25.85 19.14
CA GLN A 552 19.71 -27.12 18.42
C GLN A 552 18.30 -27.59 18.03
N LEU A 553 17.24 -27.04 18.65
CA LEU A 553 15.83 -27.33 18.37
C LEU A 553 15.24 -26.29 17.40
N ASP A 554 15.82 -26.24 16.20
CA ASP A 554 15.55 -25.27 15.14
C ASP A 554 14.24 -25.53 14.35
N THR A 555 13.66 -26.72 14.46
CA THR A 555 12.41 -27.07 13.75
C THR A 555 11.20 -27.19 14.68
N PRO A 556 9.96 -26.89 14.21
CA PRO A 556 8.73 -27.17 14.94
C PRO A 556 8.62 -28.60 15.47
N GLY A 557 9.00 -29.62 14.68
CA GLY A 557 8.92 -31.02 15.10
C GLY A 557 9.90 -31.37 16.22
N LYS A 558 11.14 -30.90 16.16
CA LYS A 558 12.12 -31.05 17.25
C LYS A 558 11.64 -30.42 18.55
N ARG A 559 11.05 -29.22 18.48
CA ARG A 559 10.49 -28.51 19.64
C ARG A 559 9.30 -29.26 20.25
N ALA A 560 8.40 -29.78 19.43
CA ALA A 560 7.24 -30.55 19.88
C ALA A 560 7.65 -31.87 20.58
N ILE A 561 8.63 -32.59 20.03
CA ILE A 561 9.18 -33.81 20.66
C ILE A 561 9.85 -33.45 21.99
N TYR A 562 10.68 -32.41 22.02
CA TYR A 562 11.35 -31.95 23.24
C TYR A 562 10.35 -31.54 24.34
N ASN A 563 9.33 -30.76 24.00
CA ASN A 563 8.29 -30.33 24.93
C ASN A 563 7.50 -31.53 25.48
N ALA A 564 7.22 -32.52 24.65
CA ALA A 564 6.55 -33.75 25.06
C ALA A 564 7.39 -34.65 25.98
N LEU A 565 8.72 -34.67 25.81
CA LEU A 565 9.65 -35.41 26.68
C LEU A 565 9.90 -34.67 28.01
N ARG A 566 9.86 -33.34 28.00
CA ARG A 566 10.05 -32.52 29.19
C ARG A 566 8.89 -32.68 30.20
N THR A 567 7.66 -32.89 29.73
CA THR A 567 6.49 -33.11 30.60
C THR A 567 6.61 -34.40 31.43
N THR A 568 7.27 -35.44 30.93
CA THR A 568 7.45 -36.72 31.67
C THR A 568 8.60 -36.67 32.67
N ALA A 569 9.58 -35.78 32.49
CA ALA A 569 10.72 -35.61 33.38
C ALA A 569 10.40 -34.82 34.68
N THR A 570 9.21 -34.21 34.80
CA THR A 570 8.84 -33.37 35.95
C THR A 570 8.05 -34.18 36.99
N PRO A 571 8.56 -34.42 38.22
CA PRO A 571 7.91 -35.34 39.15
C PRO A 571 6.69 -34.69 39.84
N GLY A 572 5.48 -35.24 39.60
CA GLY A 572 4.28 -34.66 40.20
C GLY A 572 2.94 -35.38 40.02
N LYS A 573 2.84 -36.67 40.43
CA LYS A 573 1.76 -37.30 41.23
C LYS A 573 1.48 -38.76 40.83
N ALA A 574 1.48 -39.60 41.88
CA ALA A 574 1.11 -41.02 41.96
C ALA A 574 2.10 -42.02 41.35
N ALA A 575 2.94 -42.56 42.23
CA ALA A 575 3.74 -43.75 41.98
C ALA A 575 2.86 -45.01 42.05
N GLU A 576 3.09 -45.96 41.13
CA GLU A 576 3.57 -47.29 41.51
C GLU A 576 4.27 -48.02 40.33
N ALA A 577 5.51 -48.45 40.62
CA ALA A 577 6.31 -49.54 40.06
C ALA A 577 6.45 -49.73 38.52
N ALA A 578 7.56 -49.23 37.96
CA ALA A 578 8.74 -50.04 37.57
C ALA A 578 9.54 -49.33 36.45
N GLY A 579 10.81 -49.01 36.73
CA GLY A 579 11.76 -48.46 35.75
C GLY A 579 12.53 -47.28 36.32
N THR A 580 13.85 -47.40 36.41
CA THR A 580 14.78 -46.36 36.86
C THR A 580 14.73 -45.12 35.97
N TYR A 581 13.99 -44.08 36.38
CA TYR A 581 14.09 -42.75 35.78
C TYR A 581 15.09 -41.92 36.58
N THR A 582 16.29 -41.77 36.04
CA THR A 582 17.21 -40.68 36.40
C THR A 582 16.56 -39.36 36.05
N THR A 583 16.62 -38.36 36.94
CA THR A 583 16.31 -36.97 36.62
C THR A 583 17.16 -36.55 35.42
N ALA A 584 16.59 -36.58 34.21
CA ALA A 584 17.31 -36.23 32.99
C ALA A 584 17.69 -34.74 33.04
N ASN A 585 18.98 -34.43 32.84
CA ASN A 585 19.40 -33.04 32.67
C ASN A 585 18.78 -32.49 31.37
N GLU A 586 18.54 -31.17 31.28
CA GLU A 586 17.98 -30.55 30.05
C GLU A 586 18.78 -30.92 28.79
N THR A 587 20.09 -31.13 28.92
CA THR A 587 20.98 -31.61 27.86
C THR A 587 20.62 -33.01 27.34
N ASP A 588 20.26 -33.93 28.23
CA ASP A 588 19.91 -35.31 27.86
C ASP A 588 18.57 -35.37 27.12
N LEU A 589 17.63 -34.48 27.47
CA LEU A 589 16.33 -34.36 26.80
C LEU A 589 16.47 -33.78 25.38
N VAL A 590 17.37 -32.82 25.19
CA VAL A 590 17.67 -32.26 23.86
C VAL A 590 18.30 -33.32 22.96
N GLU A 591 19.29 -34.08 23.46
CA GLU A 591 19.91 -35.16 22.68
C GLU A 591 18.90 -36.25 22.31
N LEU A 592 18.01 -36.61 23.24
CA LEU A 592 16.95 -37.59 22.97
C LEU A 592 15.96 -37.10 21.91
N ALA A 593 15.53 -35.83 21.97
CA ALA A 593 14.64 -35.24 20.97
C ALA A 593 15.28 -35.21 19.56
N LEU A 594 16.57 -34.87 19.47
CA LEU A 594 17.33 -34.88 18.21
C LEU A 594 17.47 -36.29 17.64
N LYS A 595 17.70 -37.29 18.50
CA LYS A 595 17.81 -38.70 18.09
C LYS A 595 16.49 -39.23 17.54
N ILE A 596 15.36 -38.85 18.14
CA ILE A 596 14.02 -39.18 17.66
C ILE A 596 13.76 -38.53 16.31
N ASP A 597 14.02 -37.22 16.16
CA ASP A 597 13.89 -36.48 14.89
C ASP A 597 14.67 -37.16 13.75
N GLN A 598 15.95 -37.47 13.98
CA GLN A 598 16.81 -38.12 13.00
C GLN A 598 16.30 -39.51 12.61
N THR A 599 15.82 -40.29 13.58
CA THR A 599 15.35 -41.65 13.34
C THR A 599 14.05 -41.65 12.54
N VAL A 600 13.12 -40.75 12.83
CA VAL A 600 11.89 -40.59 12.05
C VAL A 600 12.22 -40.19 10.61
N LYS A 601 13.10 -39.21 10.41
CA LYS A 601 13.51 -38.76 9.07
C LYS A 601 14.20 -39.84 8.26
N TYR A 602 14.94 -40.74 8.91
CA TYR A 602 15.63 -41.85 8.25
C TYR A 602 14.71 -43.02 7.91
N VAL A 603 13.77 -43.36 8.81
CA VAL A 603 12.93 -44.57 8.68
C VAL A 603 11.65 -44.31 7.88
N ARG A 604 11.17 -43.06 7.80
CA ARG A 604 9.89 -42.74 7.15
C ARG A 604 9.89 -43.13 5.65
N PRO A 605 8.95 -43.98 5.21
CA PRO A 605 8.70 -44.18 3.78
C PRO A 605 7.96 -42.98 3.16
N ASP A 606 7.93 -42.91 1.83
CA ASP A 606 7.06 -41.95 1.13
C ASP A 606 5.59 -42.19 1.48
N ASP A 607 4.86 -41.11 1.75
CA ASP A 607 3.45 -41.10 2.12
C ASP A 607 3.14 -42.12 3.25
N TRP A 608 3.85 -41.97 4.37
CA TRP A 608 3.81 -42.91 5.48
C TRP A 608 2.58 -42.78 6.38
N ARG A 609 1.75 -41.75 6.19
CA ARG A 609 0.56 -41.46 7.00
C ARG A 609 -0.63 -42.33 6.57
N ASP A 610 -0.48 -43.64 6.68
CA ASP A 610 -1.43 -44.65 6.20
C ASP A 610 -2.53 -45.03 7.21
N ASN A 611 -2.75 -44.21 8.24
CA ASN A 611 -3.84 -44.33 9.22
C ASN A 611 -3.85 -45.67 9.98
N GLY A 612 -2.73 -45.98 10.63
CA GLY A 612 -2.52 -47.20 11.41
C GLY A 612 -2.07 -48.41 10.58
N GLY A 613 -1.66 -48.20 9.32
CA GLY A 613 -1.16 -49.24 8.44
C GLY A 613 0.32 -49.60 8.70
N PRO A 614 0.90 -50.44 7.83
CA PRO A 614 2.25 -50.96 8.02
C PRO A 614 3.34 -49.88 8.07
N LYS A 615 3.18 -48.76 7.38
CA LYS A 615 4.19 -47.70 7.32
C LYS A 615 4.27 -46.93 8.64
N GLU A 616 3.13 -46.63 9.25
CA GLU A 616 3.07 -46.04 10.60
C GLU A 616 3.68 -46.98 11.65
N GLN A 617 3.44 -48.29 11.53
CA GLN A 617 4.02 -49.30 12.44
C GLN A 617 5.54 -49.42 12.32
N MET A 618 6.11 -49.22 11.13
CA MET A 618 7.57 -49.19 10.96
C MET A 618 8.22 -48.04 11.74
N ILE A 619 7.60 -46.86 11.73
CA ILE A 619 8.09 -45.70 12.48
C ILE A 619 7.92 -45.94 13.98
N LYS A 620 6.77 -46.46 14.43
CA LYS A 620 6.55 -46.84 15.84
C LYS A 620 7.57 -47.88 16.34
N ALA A 621 7.90 -48.88 15.53
CA ALA A 621 8.94 -49.87 15.86
C ALA A 621 10.32 -49.24 15.99
N ALA A 622 10.66 -48.27 15.13
CA ALA A 622 11.92 -47.52 15.23
C ALA A 622 11.95 -46.60 16.46
N LEU A 623 10.83 -45.96 16.80
CA LEU A 623 10.68 -45.17 18.03
C LEU A 623 10.82 -46.05 19.28
N TYR A 624 10.26 -47.26 19.28
CA TYR A 624 10.41 -48.22 20.38
C TYR A 624 11.87 -48.63 20.60
N GLY A 625 12.67 -48.72 19.53
CA GLY A 625 14.11 -48.95 19.64
C GLY A 625 14.87 -47.86 20.41
N ILE A 626 14.31 -46.65 20.51
CA ILE A 626 14.89 -45.51 21.23
C ILE A 626 14.28 -45.37 22.62
N LEU A 627 12.95 -45.39 22.71
CA LEU A 627 12.19 -45.09 23.92
C LEU A 627 12.06 -46.31 24.84
N GLN A 628 12.13 -47.53 24.29
CA GLN A 628 11.95 -48.81 24.99
C GLN A 628 10.64 -48.93 25.80
N ASP A 629 9.68 -48.07 25.52
CA ASP A 629 8.40 -47.97 26.21
C ASP A 629 7.28 -47.79 25.17
N ILE A 630 6.33 -48.72 25.18
CA ILE A 630 5.22 -48.75 24.22
C ILE A 630 4.26 -47.58 24.47
N GLU A 631 4.03 -47.20 25.73
CA GLU A 631 3.13 -46.11 26.08
C GLU A 631 3.70 -44.76 25.61
N GLU A 632 5.01 -44.55 25.80
CA GLU A 632 5.70 -43.35 25.30
C GLU A 632 5.74 -43.29 23.76
N VAL A 633 5.89 -44.42 23.08
CA VAL A 633 5.82 -44.47 21.61
C VAL A 633 4.43 -44.08 21.12
N GLU A 634 3.37 -44.64 21.70
CA GLU A 634 1.99 -44.32 21.33
C GLU A 634 1.59 -42.87 21.69
N ARG A 635 2.28 -42.26 22.65
CA ARG A 635 2.09 -40.84 23.04
C ARG A 635 2.82 -39.87 22.11
N ILE A 636 4.07 -40.15 21.75
CA ILE A 636 4.91 -39.26 20.94
C ILE A 636 4.58 -39.39 19.44
N PHE A 637 4.20 -40.58 18.98
CA PHE A 637 3.93 -40.84 17.57
C PHE A 637 2.84 -39.93 16.95
N PRO A 638 1.69 -39.67 17.60
CA PRO A 638 0.70 -38.73 17.09
C PRO A 638 1.23 -37.30 16.92
N ILE A 639 2.14 -36.86 17.80
CA ILE A 639 2.78 -35.54 17.73
C ILE A 639 3.63 -35.46 16.47
N ILE A 640 4.46 -36.47 16.23
CA ILE A 640 5.28 -36.60 15.02
C ILE A 640 4.41 -36.61 13.76
N LYS A 641 3.31 -37.36 13.77
CA LYS A 641 2.38 -37.48 12.63
C LYS A 641 1.78 -36.14 12.21
N GLN A 642 1.57 -35.21 13.15
CA GLN A 642 0.98 -33.89 12.90
C GLN A 642 1.97 -32.83 12.39
N GLN A 643 3.28 -33.09 12.44
CA GLN A 643 4.28 -32.14 11.95
C GLN A 643 4.45 -32.27 10.43
N SER A 644 4.30 -31.18 9.70
CA SER A 644 4.43 -31.15 8.23
C SER A 644 5.85 -31.42 7.72
N GLU A 645 6.87 -31.27 8.56
CA GLU A 645 8.29 -31.50 8.21
C GLU A 645 8.68 -32.99 8.12
N TYR A 646 7.89 -33.88 8.74
CA TYR A 646 7.99 -35.33 8.60
C TYR A 646 7.00 -35.87 7.57
#